data_AF-A0A3M1REP9-F1
#
_entry.id   AF-A0A3M1REP9-F1
#
_cell.length_a   1.000
_cell.length_b   1.000
_cell.length_c   1.000
_cell.angle_alpha   90.00
_cell.angle_beta   90.00
_cell.angle_gamma   90.00
#
_symmetry.space_group_name_H-M   'P 1'
#
loop_
_entity.id
_entity.type
_entity.pdbx_description
1 polymer ?
#
loop_
_entity_poly.entity_id
_entity_poly.type
_entity_poly.pdbx_seq_one_letter_code
_entity_poly.pdbx_strand_id
1 'polypeptide(L)'
;MDSPFEVCSDLLILEGSMVIIEAGVEVRVDAAHTLSVAGVLTGQGTAQNPITISGGMSSSIPAIRVFGTLDLDFVHLSGRLITDAGGSTLLSNCTLQGGFLSNPELTEPRYVQLDRCTIHSGRVDLVDGTLVLRDTTFFDSSASVLRGYVLLDNVDVDQGSLSFNLQGQPLYIDNVTITNAPAAALHLAGSDFGNDYFIGPNVVLQNNLYPVSVSDGGLLPGSTLPATGNVKNFIKGPENDVTLRGPFTWADAGLPYVIEGNVRGGWTILPGVTIRFGPGGGIADAQGLVARGLPDAPVTFEPLNPAQPWLNIFAADRLEHCIVEGSRFGLVNLSTLLPRYIDSCILRNNQQAVVGPWIVRGTRFLNNDLGARIGFPDDLNGQANPNHFVGNGLAVQEADDARFNWWGDPSGPATEANPGGKGDPVAAGVPVIPFRTEEPDASDSPPVVRLLKPYFLAEPAQKIMIAWDAQDDIGIVGYRILFSPASNMLRTYVVIADRLPASQHAFEWRVPHLGFQVLNEPQYIRVVAIDTAGQEGWDESALVIPTGDVTANLSITSDLGGKTFHPGEEIPVTWTIDNPLNTVTAFVFLDGDQRSVSLGGAPAGLGELPLATAPFFSTDTARIGIRIDGTSNAVKWVFSDYFSIRPDPRIGDTPPVVTLLSPAGGERFVAGTTIPITWMASDDEALRSFDIQASYDGGRTWHLIADDLPADTTSFDWQTAPGTGFPDVRIRIVATDLRFQNSSAGADRAFSITRAEQQVFSLFTRVRGRGRVTSTPVGIRCPGDCTAAYPQGTLVAITATPARGWRFLGWGGSCRGIRTPKPCVVTMKGNRFVRAVFIPRRTIQAP
;
A
#
# COMPACT_ATOMS: atom_id res chain seq x y z
N MET A 1 -4.90 -58.91 19.80
CA MET A 1 -4.91 -59.80 18.61
C MET A 1 -3.55 -59.59 17.97
N ASP A 2 -2.70 -60.61 17.91
CA ASP A 2 -1.27 -60.42 17.62
C ASP A 2 -0.93 -60.56 16.12
N SER A 3 -1.93 -60.47 15.23
CA SER A 3 -1.77 -60.62 13.79
C SER A 3 -2.17 -59.33 13.08
N PRO A 4 -1.41 -58.88 12.07
CA PRO A 4 -1.76 -57.71 11.27
C PRO A 4 -3.04 -57.95 10.46
N PHE A 5 -3.77 -56.87 10.18
CA PHE A 5 -4.84 -56.83 9.19
C PHE A 5 -4.24 -56.52 7.81
N GLU A 6 -4.38 -57.44 6.87
CA GLU A 6 -3.94 -57.22 5.48
C GLU A 6 -5.09 -56.73 4.60
N VAL A 7 -4.85 -55.62 3.89
CA VAL A 7 -5.73 -55.05 2.86
C VAL A 7 -5.24 -55.55 1.50
N CYS A 8 -5.80 -56.68 1.05
CA CYS A 8 -5.45 -57.35 -0.20
C CYS A 8 -6.36 -56.98 -1.39
N SER A 9 -7.21 -55.96 -1.22
CA SER A 9 -8.07 -55.38 -2.25
C SER A 9 -8.39 -53.94 -1.86
N ASP A 10 -8.80 -53.11 -2.82
CA ASP A 10 -9.22 -51.75 -2.49
C ASP A 10 -10.35 -51.76 -1.45
N LEU A 11 -10.16 -51.00 -0.37
CA LEU A 11 -11.08 -50.94 0.76
C LEU A 11 -11.62 -49.53 0.89
N LEU A 12 -12.95 -49.37 0.90
CA LEU A 12 -13.62 -48.07 1.04
C LEU A 12 -14.39 -48.02 2.37
N ILE A 13 -14.02 -47.07 3.22
CA ILE A 13 -14.83 -46.65 4.36
C ILE A 13 -15.84 -45.63 3.84
N LEU A 14 -17.11 -46.02 3.75
CA LEU A 14 -18.17 -45.20 3.16
C LEU A 14 -18.47 -43.93 3.98
N GLU A 15 -18.96 -42.90 3.29
CA GLU A 15 -19.51 -41.70 3.92
C GLU A 15 -20.56 -42.06 4.98
N GLY A 16 -20.56 -41.35 6.10
CA GLY A 16 -21.43 -41.64 7.26
C GLY A 16 -21.03 -42.87 8.09
N SER A 17 -19.99 -43.62 7.68
CA SER A 17 -19.43 -44.72 8.46
C SER A 17 -18.22 -44.28 9.27
N MET A 18 -17.96 -44.96 10.38
CA MET A 18 -16.77 -44.75 11.22
C MET A 18 -16.08 -46.09 11.47
N VAL A 19 -14.77 -46.13 11.26
CA VAL A 19 -13.89 -47.24 11.65
C VAL A 19 -12.95 -46.73 12.73
N ILE A 20 -12.83 -47.49 13.82
CA ILE A 20 -11.93 -47.20 14.93
C ILE A 20 -10.82 -48.26 14.95
N ILE A 21 -9.57 -47.83 14.88
CA ILE A 21 -8.40 -48.67 15.05
C ILE A 21 -7.97 -48.63 16.52
N GLU A 22 -7.96 -49.79 17.19
CA GLU A 22 -7.50 -49.92 18.57
C GLU A 22 -5.96 -49.81 18.68
N ALA A 23 -5.48 -49.44 19.87
CA ALA A 23 -4.04 -49.35 20.14
C ALA A 23 -3.30 -50.67 19.85
N GLY A 24 -2.12 -50.57 19.23
CA GLY A 24 -1.27 -51.71 18.87
C GLY A 24 -1.70 -52.49 17.63
N VAL A 25 -2.77 -52.08 16.95
CA VAL A 25 -3.19 -52.73 15.70
C VAL A 25 -2.24 -52.36 14.56
N GLU A 26 -1.85 -53.38 13.78
CA GLU A 26 -1.08 -53.24 12.55
C GLU A 26 -1.98 -53.48 11.33
N VAL A 27 -1.97 -52.53 10.38
CA VAL A 27 -2.68 -52.59 9.10
C VAL A 27 -1.66 -52.55 7.96
N ARG A 28 -1.68 -53.57 7.09
CA ARG A 28 -0.79 -53.67 5.94
C ARG A 28 -1.59 -53.53 4.65
N VAL A 29 -1.35 -52.45 3.90
CA VAL A 29 -1.94 -52.22 2.59
C VAL A 29 -0.99 -52.75 1.53
N ASP A 30 -1.44 -53.72 0.73
CA ASP A 30 -0.63 -54.26 -0.36
C ASP A 30 -0.30 -53.15 -1.38
N ALA A 31 0.87 -53.22 -2.02
CA ALA A 31 1.39 -52.17 -2.90
C ALA A 31 0.53 -51.89 -4.14
N ALA A 32 -0.39 -52.80 -4.47
CA ALA A 32 -1.33 -52.69 -5.59
C ALA A 32 -2.70 -52.11 -5.18
N HIS A 33 -2.93 -51.82 -3.90
CA HIS A 33 -4.26 -51.49 -3.37
C HIS A 33 -4.28 -50.22 -2.51
N THR A 34 -5.48 -49.68 -2.32
CA THR A 34 -5.71 -48.44 -1.57
C THR A 34 -6.76 -48.62 -0.48
N LEU A 35 -6.48 -48.07 0.72
CA LEU A 35 -7.48 -47.79 1.74
C LEU A 35 -8.08 -46.39 1.52
N SER A 36 -9.29 -46.32 1.02
CA SER A 36 -10.04 -45.08 0.80
C SER A 36 -10.94 -44.77 1.98
N VAL A 37 -10.86 -43.55 2.50
CA VAL A 37 -11.61 -43.06 3.67
C VAL A 37 -12.56 -41.95 3.22
N ALA A 38 -13.81 -42.30 2.90
CA ALA A 38 -14.88 -41.33 2.63
C ALA A 38 -15.71 -40.99 3.87
N GLY A 39 -15.78 -41.91 4.84
CA GLY A 39 -16.30 -41.66 6.18
C GLY A 39 -15.23 -41.16 7.14
N VAL A 40 -15.17 -41.77 8.33
CA VAL A 40 -14.16 -41.47 9.36
C VAL A 40 -13.31 -42.71 9.62
N LEU A 41 -11.99 -42.57 9.55
CA LEU A 41 -11.03 -43.52 10.11
C LEU A 41 -10.34 -42.86 11.29
N THR A 42 -10.56 -43.39 12.50
CA THR A 42 -9.97 -42.83 13.71
C THR A 42 -9.30 -43.90 14.57
N GLY A 43 -8.40 -43.50 15.46
CA GLY A 43 -7.72 -44.41 16.35
C GLY A 43 -6.82 -43.68 17.34
N GLN A 44 -6.74 -44.23 18.55
CA GLN A 44 -5.88 -43.71 19.61
C GLN A 44 -4.89 -44.80 20.03
N GLY A 45 -3.68 -44.73 19.48
CA GLY A 45 -2.56 -45.53 19.92
C GLY A 45 -2.01 -45.07 21.27
N THR A 46 -0.90 -45.67 21.69
CA THR A 46 -0.11 -45.20 22.83
C THR A 46 1.38 -45.34 22.53
N ALA A 47 2.24 -44.67 23.28
CA ALA A 47 3.69 -44.82 23.13
C ALA A 47 4.17 -46.29 23.24
N GLN A 48 3.49 -47.12 24.04
CA GLN A 48 3.82 -48.55 24.18
C GLN A 48 3.17 -49.42 23.10
N ASN A 49 2.00 -49.02 22.59
CA ASN A 49 1.22 -49.77 21.59
C ASN A 49 0.76 -48.79 20.50
N PRO A 50 1.65 -48.36 19.61
CA PRO A 50 1.29 -47.46 18.52
C PRO A 50 0.45 -48.19 17.48
N ILE A 51 -0.42 -47.45 16.79
CA ILE A 51 -1.07 -47.94 15.58
C ILE A 51 -0.02 -47.97 14.46
N THR A 52 0.04 -49.04 13.67
CA THR A 52 0.96 -49.11 12.52
C THR A 52 0.16 -49.29 11.25
N ILE A 53 0.35 -48.42 10.25
CA ILE A 53 -0.19 -48.61 8.91
C ILE A 53 0.95 -48.55 7.90
N SER A 54 1.19 -49.65 7.20
CA SER A 54 2.24 -49.76 6.19
C SER A 54 1.64 -50.02 4.82
N GLY A 55 2.12 -49.34 3.79
CA GLY A 55 1.78 -49.61 2.40
C GLY A 55 2.99 -49.58 1.47
N GLY A 56 2.75 -49.89 0.20
CA GLY A 56 3.79 -49.86 -0.84
C GLY A 56 4.42 -48.47 -0.99
N MET A 57 5.75 -48.44 -1.16
CA MET A 57 6.54 -47.21 -1.37
C MET A 57 6.56 -46.76 -2.85
N SER A 58 5.75 -47.39 -3.72
CA SER A 58 5.71 -47.07 -5.15
C SER A 58 4.98 -45.74 -5.40
N SER A 59 5.41 -44.98 -6.41
CA SER A 59 4.84 -43.66 -6.71
C SER A 59 3.45 -43.69 -7.35
N SER A 60 2.98 -44.84 -7.87
CA SER A 60 1.75 -44.88 -8.69
C SER A 60 0.45 -45.02 -7.88
N ILE A 61 0.47 -45.70 -6.73
CA ILE A 61 -0.76 -46.04 -5.99
C ILE A 61 -0.60 -45.61 -4.52
N PRO A 62 -1.50 -44.77 -3.99
CA PRO A 62 -1.48 -44.39 -2.57
C PRO A 62 -1.95 -45.56 -1.69
N ALA A 63 -1.27 -45.74 -0.56
CA ALA A 63 -1.69 -46.67 0.48
C ALA A 63 -3.01 -46.21 1.13
N ILE A 64 -3.16 -44.90 1.32
CA ILE A 64 -4.36 -44.31 1.91
C ILE A 64 -4.80 -43.09 1.08
N ARG A 65 -6.10 -43.01 0.79
CA ARG A 65 -6.76 -41.80 0.25
C ARG A 65 -7.85 -41.31 1.20
N VAL A 66 -7.88 -40.02 1.48
CA VAL A 66 -8.79 -39.43 2.47
C VAL A 66 -9.70 -38.40 1.81
N PHE A 67 -10.99 -38.74 1.66
CA PHE A 67 -12.06 -37.85 1.21
C PHE A 67 -12.90 -37.32 2.38
N GLY A 68 -13.00 -38.11 3.45
CA GLY A 68 -13.69 -37.77 4.69
C GLY A 68 -12.71 -37.30 5.76
N THR A 69 -12.57 -38.04 6.85
CA THR A 69 -11.64 -37.70 7.95
C THR A 69 -10.76 -38.88 8.33
N LEU A 70 -9.44 -38.64 8.34
CA LEU A 70 -8.45 -39.48 8.98
C LEU A 70 -7.98 -38.78 10.26
N ASP A 71 -8.19 -39.39 11.42
CA ASP A 71 -7.84 -38.81 12.73
C ASP A 71 -7.16 -39.85 13.62
N LEU A 72 -5.82 -39.86 13.61
CA LEU A 72 -5.02 -40.86 14.31
C LEU A 72 -4.04 -40.22 15.30
N ASP A 73 -3.96 -40.81 16.48
CA ASP A 73 -2.99 -40.47 17.53
C ASP A 73 -2.05 -41.66 17.80
N PHE A 74 -0.78 -41.40 18.09
CA PHE A 74 0.28 -42.41 18.28
C PHE A 74 0.35 -43.43 17.13
N VAL A 75 0.67 -42.93 15.94
CA VAL A 75 0.66 -43.73 14.70
C VAL A 75 2.01 -43.75 13.97
N HIS A 76 2.41 -44.92 13.50
CA HIS A 76 3.49 -45.11 12.55
C HIS A 76 2.91 -45.37 11.16
N LEU A 77 3.21 -44.48 10.21
CA LEU A 77 2.77 -44.60 8.82
C LEU A 77 3.97 -44.77 7.90
N SER A 78 3.94 -45.76 7.01
CA SER A 78 4.88 -45.90 5.89
C SER A 78 4.15 -46.11 4.57
N GLY A 79 4.52 -45.43 3.48
CA GLY A 79 3.85 -45.50 2.18
C GLY A 79 3.30 -44.14 1.72
N ARG A 80 2.35 -44.11 0.78
CA ARG A 80 1.78 -42.83 0.27
C ARG A 80 0.38 -42.54 0.81
N LEU A 81 0.22 -41.43 1.53
CA LEU A 81 -1.07 -40.85 1.97
C LEU A 81 -1.42 -39.67 1.07
N ILE A 82 -2.67 -39.61 0.62
CA ILE A 82 -3.21 -38.46 -0.10
C ILE A 82 -4.48 -38.00 0.62
N THR A 83 -4.56 -36.71 0.92
CA THR A 83 -5.81 -36.07 1.35
C THR A 83 -6.44 -35.43 0.11
N ASP A 84 -7.58 -35.96 -0.30
CA ASP A 84 -8.35 -35.54 -1.48
C ASP A 84 -9.26 -34.35 -1.18
N ALA A 85 -9.92 -33.83 -2.23
CA ALA A 85 -10.78 -32.67 -2.16
C ALA A 85 -11.83 -32.79 -1.03
N GLY A 86 -11.87 -31.79 -0.15
CA GLY A 86 -12.76 -31.76 1.02
C GLY A 86 -12.32 -32.63 2.21
N GLY A 87 -11.32 -33.50 2.04
CA GLY A 87 -10.81 -34.39 3.07
C GLY A 87 -10.06 -33.66 4.19
N SER A 88 -10.05 -34.27 5.38
CA SER A 88 -9.27 -33.81 6.54
C SER A 88 -8.34 -34.92 7.07
N THR A 89 -7.07 -34.61 7.26
CA THR A 89 -6.09 -35.49 7.90
C THR A 89 -5.56 -34.83 9.17
N LEU A 90 -5.75 -35.49 10.30
CA LEU A 90 -5.27 -35.07 11.60
C LEU A 90 -4.41 -36.20 12.16
N LEU A 91 -3.12 -35.95 12.29
CA LEU A 91 -2.18 -36.90 12.87
C LEU A 91 -1.51 -36.28 14.08
N SER A 92 -1.45 -37.03 15.17
CA SER A 92 -0.75 -36.61 16.38
C SER A 92 0.18 -37.70 16.92
N ASN A 93 1.27 -37.28 17.56
CA ASN A 93 2.30 -38.18 18.11
C ASN A 93 2.76 -39.22 17.07
N CYS A 94 3.04 -38.77 15.84
CA CYS A 94 3.16 -39.66 14.70
C CYS A 94 4.60 -39.81 14.18
N THR A 95 4.90 -40.93 13.53
CA THR A 95 6.12 -41.10 12.72
C THR A 95 5.73 -41.45 11.30
N LEU A 96 6.18 -40.66 10.34
CA LEU A 96 5.91 -40.82 8.92
C LEU A 96 7.21 -41.19 8.21
N GLN A 97 7.22 -42.29 7.46
CA GLN A 97 8.39 -42.76 6.73
C GLN A 97 8.11 -42.94 5.24
N GLY A 98 8.75 -42.10 4.42
CA GLY A 98 8.65 -42.15 2.95
C GLY A 98 7.36 -41.57 2.38
N GLY A 99 7.44 -40.73 1.35
CA GLY A 99 6.34 -40.46 0.42
C GLY A 99 4.97 -39.98 0.94
N PHE A 100 4.87 -38.97 1.84
CA PHE A 100 3.57 -38.60 2.44
C PHE A 100 3.02 -37.20 2.18
N LEU A 101 1.85 -37.17 1.49
CA LEU A 101 1.11 -36.03 0.92
C LEU A 101 1.76 -35.51 -0.37
N SER A 102 1.66 -36.27 -1.46
CA SER A 102 1.97 -35.74 -2.79
C SER A 102 0.75 -35.83 -3.68
N ASN A 103 0.36 -34.72 -4.30
CA ASN A 103 -0.49 -34.77 -5.48
C ASN A 103 0.07 -33.90 -6.62
N PRO A 104 0.41 -34.50 -7.77
CA PRO A 104 0.69 -33.76 -9.00
C PRO A 104 -0.56 -33.25 -9.74
N GLU A 105 -1.78 -33.68 -9.37
CA GLU A 105 -3.03 -33.37 -10.10
C GLU A 105 -4.20 -32.97 -9.17
N LEU A 106 -4.18 -31.75 -8.62
CA LEU A 106 -5.38 -31.04 -8.12
C LEU A 106 -6.12 -31.69 -6.91
N THR A 107 -5.47 -31.85 -5.75
CA THR A 107 -6.17 -32.19 -4.49
C THR A 107 -6.38 -30.92 -3.69
N GLU A 108 -7.60 -30.67 -3.26
CA GLU A 108 -8.00 -29.51 -2.46
C GLU A 108 -8.39 -29.95 -1.04
N PRO A 109 -7.44 -30.47 -0.23
CA PRO A 109 -7.75 -30.89 1.13
C PRO A 109 -8.34 -29.73 1.92
N ARG A 110 -9.37 -30.01 2.72
CA ARG A 110 -9.90 -28.98 3.61
C ARG A 110 -8.89 -28.63 4.70
N TYR A 111 -8.26 -29.65 5.28
CA TYR A 111 -7.47 -29.47 6.50
C TYR A 111 -6.44 -30.61 6.69
N VAL A 112 -5.18 -30.25 6.92
CA VAL A 112 -4.12 -31.19 7.29
C VAL A 112 -3.42 -30.66 8.54
N GLN A 113 -3.39 -31.46 9.59
CA GLN A 113 -2.69 -31.17 10.84
C GLN A 113 -1.71 -32.29 11.17
N LEU A 114 -0.48 -31.90 11.47
CA LEU A 114 0.56 -32.74 12.07
C LEU A 114 0.97 -32.09 13.40
N ASP A 115 0.77 -32.82 14.50
CA ASP A 115 1.06 -32.36 15.87
C ASP A 115 1.98 -33.37 16.57
N ARG A 116 3.17 -32.96 17.01
CA ARG A 116 4.20 -33.85 17.59
C ARG A 116 4.57 -34.99 16.64
N CYS A 117 4.85 -34.66 15.38
CA CYS A 117 5.13 -35.65 14.34
C CYS A 117 6.59 -35.62 13.87
N THR A 118 7.14 -36.78 13.52
CA THR A 118 8.46 -36.90 12.89
C THR A 118 8.34 -37.47 11.49
N ILE A 119 8.95 -36.82 10.49
CA ILE A 119 8.90 -37.21 9.08
C ILE A 119 10.31 -37.57 8.61
N HIS A 120 10.47 -38.76 8.03
CA HIS A 120 11.73 -39.26 7.48
C HIS A 120 11.62 -39.55 5.98
N SER A 121 12.53 -39.00 5.18
CA SER A 121 12.60 -39.19 3.71
C SER A 121 11.25 -39.05 2.99
N GLY A 122 10.44 -38.08 3.45
CA GLY A 122 9.07 -37.82 3.00
C GLY A 122 8.88 -36.40 2.48
N ARG A 123 7.69 -36.09 1.97
CA ARG A 123 7.37 -34.75 1.48
C ARG A 123 5.90 -34.42 1.66
N VAL A 124 5.60 -33.36 2.42
CA VAL A 124 4.24 -32.87 2.70
C VAL A 124 3.87 -31.76 1.71
N ASP A 125 3.10 -32.07 0.68
CA ASP A 125 2.67 -31.13 -0.35
C ASP A 125 1.15 -30.91 -0.33
N LEU A 126 0.75 -29.64 -0.23
CA LEU A 126 -0.62 -29.20 -0.34
C LEU A 126 -0.78 -28.22 -1.50
N VAL A 127 -1.86 -28.36 -2.26
CA VAL A 127 -2.19 -27.46 -3.37
C VAL A 127 -3.15 -26.37 -2.91
N ASP A 128 -4.30 -26.74 -2.32
CA ASP A 128 -5.27 -25.81 -1.74
C ASP A 128 -5.72 -26.37 -0.39
N GLY A 129 -5.63 -25.60 0.69
CA GLY A 129 -6.13 -26.04 1.99
C GLY A 129 -5.51 -25.37 3.20
N THR A 130 -5.80 -25.90 4.38
CA THR A 130 -5.15 -25.48 5.63
C THR A 130 -4.08 -26.49 6.03
N LEU A 131 -2.84 -26.06 6.23
CA LEU A 131 -1.75 -26.83 6.82
C LEU A 131 -1.45 -26.32 8.24
N VAL A 132 -1.47 -27.21 9.22
CA VAL A 132 -1.04 -26.93 10.59
C VAL A 132 0.10 -27.87 10.95
N LEU A 133 1.26 -27.29 11.27
CA LEU A 133 2.43 -28.01 11.76
C LEU A 133 2.74 -27.52 13.17
N ARG A 134 2.68 -28.43 14.14
CA ARG A 134 3.02 -28.18 15.55
C ARG A 134 4.01 -29.20 16.05
N ASP A 135 5.06 -28.75 16.73
CA ASP A 135 6.07 -29.64 17.32
C ASP A 135 6.55 -30.71 16.33
N THR A 136 6.75 -30.31 15.07
CA THR A 136 6.94 -31.25 13.96
C THR A 136 8.37 -31.20 13.44
N THR A 137 8.99 -32.37 13.31
CA THR A 137 10.38 -32.51 12.84
C THR A 137 10.44 -33.22 11.49
N PHE A 138 11.20 -32.67 10.56
CA PHE A 138 11.49 -33.22 9.24
C PHE A 138 12.97 -33.61 9.13
N PHE A 139 13.26 -34.83 8.70
CA PHE A 139 14.60 -35.32 8.39
C PHE A 139 14.68 -35.76 6.93
N ASP A 140 15.57 -35.17 6.14
CA ASP A 140 15.68 -35.42 4.70
C ASP A 140 14.30 -35.31 4.02
N SER A 141 13.52 -34.33 4.48
CA SER A 141 12.09 -34.19 4.16
C SER A 141 11.74 -32.73 3.98
N SER A 142 10.73 -32.42 3.18
CA SER A 142 10.31 -31.04 2.92
C SER A 142 8.80 -30.89 3.01
N ALA A 143 8.33 -29.68 3.25
CA ALA A 143 6.91 -29.35 3.10
C ALA A 143 6.75 -28.26 2.03
N SER A 144 5.68 -28.34 1.25
CA SER A 144 5.28 -27.27 0.35
C SER A 144 3.79 -27.01 0.34
N VAL A 145 3.40 -25.73 0.27
CA VAL A 145 2.01 -25.32 0.15
C VAL A 145 1.90 -24.36 -1.02
N LEU A 146 1.08 -24.72 -2.01
CA LEU A 146 0.85 -23.87 -3.17
C LEU A 146 -0.09 -22.72 -2.82
N ARG A 147 -1.28 -23.01 -2.28
CA ARG A 147 -2.27 -22.01 -1.88
C ARG A 147 -2.96 -22.52 -0.63
N GLY A 148 -3.32 -21.62 0.28
CA GLY A 148 -3.85 -22.05 1.56
C GLY A 148 -3.54 -21.16 2.75
N TYR A 149 -4.01 -21.65 3.89
CA TYR A 149 -3.58 -21.19 5.20
C TYR A 149 -2.49 -22.09 5.74
N VAL A 150 -1.47 -21.49 6.34
CA VAL A 150 -0.38 -22.23 6.98
C VAL A 150 -0.21 -21.71 8.39
N LEU A 151 -0.24 -22.61 9.37
CA LEU A 151 0.21 -22.35 10.73
C LEU A 151 1.45 -23.19 10.99
N LEU A 152 2.52 -22.52 11.40
CA LEU A 152 3.77 -23.14 11.83
C LEU A 152 3.98 -22.79 13.30
N ASP A 153 4.24 -23.79 14.13
CA ASP A 153 4.62 -23.59 15.52
C ASP A 153 5.61 -24.69 15.93
N ASN A 154 6.81 -24.27 16.32
CA ASN A 154 7.91 -25.17 16.69
C ASN A 154 8.18 -26.26 15.63
N VAL A 155 8.63 -25.83 14.45
CA VAL A 155 8.91 -26.72 13.31
C VAL A 155 10.41 -26.82 13.07
N ASP A 156 10.94 -28.04 13.09
CA ASP A 156 12.35 -28.32 12.84
C ASP A 156 12.53 -29.08 11.51
N VAL A 157 13.49 -28.67 10.69
CA VAL A 157 13.79 -29.29 9.41
C VAL A 157 15.29 -29.50 9.26
N ASP A 158 15.74 -30.73 9.11
CA ASP A 158 17.13 -31.07 8.82
C ASP A 158 17.28 -31.75 7.46
N GLN A 159 18.26 -31.30 6.67
CA GLN A 159 18.49 -31.75 5.29
C GLN A 159 17.25 -31.58 4.37
N GLY A 160 16.41 -30.60 4.67
CA GLY A 160 15.13 -30.35 4.01
C GLY A 160 14.86 -28.87 3.78
N SER A 161 13.65 -28.54 3.32
CA SER A 161 13.21 -27.14 3.10
C SER A 161 11.71 -26.96 3.32
N LEU A 162 11.29 -25.72 3.54
CA LEU A 162 9.88 -25.33 3.47
C LEU A 162 9.65 -24.42 2.27
N SER A 163 8.58 -24.68 1.51
CA SER A 163 8.25 -23.91 0.30
C SER A 163 6.80 -23.44 0.33
N PHE A 164 6.60 -22.13 0.25
CA PHE A 164 5.28 -21.51 0.27
C PHE A 164 5.09 -20.69 -1.00
N ASN A 165 4.00 -20.93 -1.72
CA ASN A 165 3.68 -20.27 -2.99
C ASN A 165 2.32 -19.56 -2.95
N LEU A 166 1.98 -19.06 -1.76
CA LEU A 166 0.64 -18.66 -1.36
C LEU A 166 0.10 -17.50 -2.18
N GLN A 167 -1.22 -17.34 -2.18
CA GLN A 167 -1.91 -16.16 -2.68
C GLN A 167 -2.78 -15.60 -1.57
N GLY A 168 -2.82 -14.29 -1.45
CA GLY A 168 -3.78 -13.64 -0.57
C GLY A 168 -3.09 -12.88 0.56
N GLN A 169 -3.39 -13.28 1.80
CA GLN A 169 -2.81 -12.63 2.97
C GLN A 169 -1.34 -13.02 3.18
N PRO A 170 -0.53 -12.15 3.80
CA PRO A 170 0.82 -12.51 4.17
C PRO A 170 0.89 -13.71 5.12
N LEU A 171 1.96 -14.49 5.03
CA LEU A 171 2.23 -15.57 5.98
C LEU A 171 3.26 -15.14 7.03
N TYR A 172 2.92 -15.34 8.30
CA TYR A 172 3.87 -15.24 9.40
C TYR A 172 4.64 -16.54 9.57
N ILE A 173 5.97 -16.44 9.59
CA ILE A 173 6.89 -17.56 9.79
C ILE A 173 7.73 -17.24 11.01
N ASP A 174 7.52 -17.97 12.10
CA ASP A 174 8.30 -17.88 13.33
C ASP A 174 8.39 -19.24 14.02
N ASN A 175 9.29 -19.40 14.99
CA ASN A 175 9.56 -20.68 15.66
C ASN A 175 9.87 -21.82 14.68
N VAL A 176 10.67 -21.52 13.66
CA VAL A 176 11.11 -22.49 12.65
C VAL A 176 12.63 -22.61 12.68
N THR A 177 13.13 -23.83 12.80
CA THR A 177 14.56 -24.15 12.63
C THR A 177 14.76 -24.94 11.33
N ILE A 178 15.65 -24.48 10.46
CA ILE A 178 16.04 -25.22 9.26
C ILE A 178 17.55 -25.33 9.18
N THR A 179 18.05 -26.57 9.17
CA THR A 179 19.48 -26.89 9.11
C THR A 179 19.88 -27.76 7.94
N ASN A 180 21.09 -27.55 7.44
CA ASN A 180 21.75 -28.40 6.44
C ASN A 180 20.95 -28.58 5.14
N ALA A 181 20.07 -27.63 4.79
CA ALA A 181 19.29 -27.68 3.56
C ALA A 181 20.22 -27.66 2.33
N PRO A 182 20.09 -28.60 1.38
CA PRO A 182 20.89 -28.61 0.16
C PRO A 182 20.52 -27.46 -0.81
N ALA A 183 19.45 -26.73 -0.53
CA ALA A 183 18.92 -25.60 -1.29
C ALA A 183 18.67 -24.39 -0.36
N ALA A 184 17.80 -23.46 -0.78
CA ALA A 184 17.30 -22.44 0.13
C ALA A 184 16.49 -23.09 1.26
N ALA A 185 16.68 -22.62 2.49
CA ALA A 185 15.97 -23.15 3.65
C ALA A 185 14.46 -22.86 3.54
N LEU A 186 14.12 -21.61 3.23
CA LEU A 186 12.77 -21.15 2.90
C LEU A 186 12.70 -20.75 1.43
N HIS A 187 11.71 -21.30 0.71
CA HIS A 187 11.36 -20.86 -0.63
C HIS A 187 10.01 -20.15 -0.62
N LEU A 188 10.01 -18.84 -0.91
CA LEU A 188 8.83 -17.98 -0.77
C LEU A 188 8.40 -17.43 -2.14
N ALA A 189 7.13 -17.62 -2.48
CA ALA A 189 6.56 -17.27 -3.79
C ALA A 189 5.08 -16.86 -3.65
N GLY A 190 4.52 -16.24 -4.68
CA GLY A 190 3.18 -15.63 -4.66
C GLY A 190 2.21 -16.15 -5.73
N SER A 191 2.56 -17.26 -6.35
CA SER A 191 1.98 -17.83 -7.57
C SER A 191 1.59 -16.77 -8.61
N ASP A 192 0.33 -16.63 -9.01
CA ASP A 192 -0.06 -15.76 -10.14
C ASP A 192 -0.26 -14.28 -9.76
N PHE A 193 -0.23 -13.92 -8.48
CA PHE A 193 -0.60 -12.56 -8.02
C PHE A 193 0.40 -11.91 -7.05
N GLY A 194 1.49 -12.61 -6.70
CA GLY A 194 2.41 -12.17 -5.66
C GLY A 194 1.89 -12.41 -4.25
N ASN A 195 2.82 -12.57 -3.30
CA ASN A 195 2.49 -12.59 -1.87
C ASN A 195 3.64 -12.09 -1.02
N ASP A 196 3.30 -11.50 0.12
CA ASP A 196 4.25 -11.03 1.11
C ASP A 196 4.39 -12.03 2.26
N TYR A 197 5.54 -12.02 2.93
CA TYR A 197 5.86 -12.90 4.05
C TYR A 197 6.48 -12.08 5.18
N PHE A 198 6.22 -12.46 6.43
CA PHE A 198 6.83 -11.84 7.61
C PHE A 198 7.63 -12.89 8.38
N ILE A 199 8.95 -12.67 8.47
CA ILE A 199 9.87 -13.61 9.13
C ILE A 199 10.18 -13.11 10.54
N GLY A 200 9.67 -13.82 11.54
CA GLY A 200 9.83 -13.51 12.95
C GLY A 200 11.24 -13.72 13.49
N PRO A 201 11.50 -13.24 14.71
CA PRO A 201 12.84 -13.23 15.31
C PRO A 201 13.32 -14.60 15.80
N ASN A 202 12.44 -15.60 15.94
CA ASN A 202 12.77 -16.94 16.43
C ASN A 202 13.06 -17.93 15.29
N VAL A 203 13.18 -17.45 14.04
CA VAL A 203 13.59 -18.27 12.90
C VAL A 203 15.10 -18.52 12.91
N VAL A 204 15.50 -19.79 12.89
CA VAL A 204 16.90 -20.22 12.90
C VAL A 204 17.25 -20.93 11.59
N LEU A 205 18.09 -20.30 10.75
CA LEU A 205 18.54 -20.86 9.46
C LEU A 205 20.05 -21.05 9.46
N GLN A 206 20.52 -22.29 9.52
CA GLN A 206 21.94 -22.60 9.65
C GLN A 206 22.43 -23.70 8.69
N ASN A 207 23.64 -23.56 8.15
CA ASN A 207 24.30 -24.49 7.23
C ASN A 207 23.49 -24.80 5.96
N ASN A 208 22.55 -23.94 5.58
CA ASN A 208 21.78 -24.08 4.36
C ASN A 208 22.56 -23.49 3.18
N LEU A 209 22.23 -23.89 1.94
CA LEU A 209 22.84 -23.29 0.77
C LEU A 209 22.53 -21.78 0.70
N TYR A 210 21.27 -21.42 0.96
CA TYR A 210 20.79 -20.03 1.15
C TYR A 210 19.83 -19.99 2.34
N PRO A 211 19.74 -18.87 3.09
CA PRO A 211 18.70 -18.71 4.10
C PRO A 211 17.31 -18.69 3.44
N VAL A 212 17.10 -17.83 2.46
CA VAL A 212 15.80 -17.65 1.79
C VAL A 212 16.01 -17.51 0.30
N SER A 213 15.07 -18.05 -0.48
CA SER A 213 14.86 -17.67 -1.87
C SER A 213 13.48 -17.08 -2.08
N VAL A 214 13.41 -15.98 -2.82
CA VAL A 214 12.18 -15.34 -3.27
C VAL A 214 12.07 -15.46 -4.79
N SER A 215 10.92 -15.92 -5.29
CA SER A 215 10.57 -15.83 -6.71
C SER A 215 9.53 -14.73 -6.91
N ASP A 216 8.24 -15.06 -6.82
CA ASP A 216 7.13 -14.09 -6.84
C ASP A 216 6.73 -13.64 -5.41
N GLY A 217 7.69 -13.62 -4.49
CA GLY A 217 7.48 -13.39 -3.06
C GLY A 217 8.16 -12.12 -2.56
N GLY A 218 7.55 -11.51 -1.54
CA GLY A 218 8.09 -10.37 -0.82
C GLY A 218 8.34 -10.64 0.67
N LEU A 219 9.13 -9.76 1.29
CA LEU A 219 9.35 -9.73 2.73
C LEU A 219 8.85 -8.38 3.26
N LEU A 220 7.99 -8.43 4.27
CA LEU A 220 7.46 -7.22 4.92
C LEU A 220 8.50 -6.56 5.84
N PRO A 221 8.39 -5.24 6.07
CA PRO A 221 9.20 -4.52 7.06
C PRO A 221 9.20 -5.21 8.43
N GLY A 222 10.37 -5.25 9.06
CA GLY A 222 10.57 -5.90 10.36
C GLY A 222 10.94 -7.39 10.27
N SER A 223 10.91 -8.00 9.07
CA SER A 223 11.40 -9.36 8.86
C SER A 223 12.90 -9.45 9.19
N THR A 224 13.32 -10.50 9.90
CA THR A 224 14.73 -10.69 10.29
C THR A 224 15.31 -11.98 9.74
N LEU A 225 16.54 -11.91 9.21
CA LEU A 225 17.29 -13.07 8.72
C LEU A 225 18.69 -13.17 9.34
N PRO A 226 19.23 -14.38 9.52
CA PRO A 226 20.57 -14.56 10.04
C PRO A 226 21.62 -14.07 9.03
N ALA A 227 22.40 -13.06 9.45
CA ALA A 227 23.44 -12.45 8.60
C ALA A 227 24.62 -13.38 8.28
N THR A 228 24.81 -14.46 9.06
CA THR A 228 25.88 -15.46 8.89
C THR A 228 25.35 -16.86 9.22
N GLY A 229 26.15 -17.88 8.94
CA GLY A 229 25.82 -19.27 9.28
C GLY A 229 25.32 -20.11 8.11
N ASN A 230 25.02 -19.51 6.96
CA ASN A 230 24.68 -20.22 5.72
C ASN A 230 25.85 -20.17 4.72
N VAL A 231 25.84 -21.08 3.72
CA VAL A 231 26.88 -21.15 2.69
C VAL A 231 26.91 -19.84 1.89
N LYS A 232 25.74 -19.34 1.50
CA LYS A 232 25.55 -18.02 0.92
C LYS A 232 24.62 -17.20 1.82
N ASN A 233 25.12 -16.07 2.32
CA ASN A 233 24.39 -15.20 3.26
C ASN A 233 23.80 -14.01 2.50
N PHE A 234 22.82 -14.30 1.65
CA PHE A 234 22.02 -13.32 0.92
C PHE A 234 20.67 -13.94 0.54
N ILE A 235 19.68 -13.10 0.23
CA ILE A 235 18.37 -13.55 -0.22
C ILE A 235 18.48 -13.87 -1.71
N LYS A 236 18.26 -15.13 -2.07
CA LYS A 236 18.30 -15.56 -3.46
C LYS A 236 17.05 -15.05 -4.19
N GLY A 237 17.22 -14.17 -5.18
CA GLY A 237 16.15 -13.74 -6.06
C GLY A 237 15.83 -14.74 -7.18
N PRO A 238 14.90 -14.39 -8.08
CA PRO A 238 14.51 -15.24 -9.19
C PRO A 238 15.64 -15.42 -10.22
N GLU A 239 15.66 -16.58 -10.89
CA GLU A 239 16.59 -16.92 -11.97
C GLU A 239 15.81 -17.22 -13.26
N ASN A 240 16.44 -17.04 -14.42
CA ASN A 240 15.97 -17.50 -15.75
C ASN A 240 14.77 -16.74 -16.39
N ASP A 241 14.82 -15.42 -16.52
CA ASP A 241 13.82 -14.63 -17.28
C ASP A 241 12.38 -14.85 -16.77
N VAL A 242 12.20 -14.72 -15.46
CA VAL A 242 10.92 -14.91 -14.77
C VAL A 242 10.14 -13.60 -14.70
N THR A 243 8.83 -13.69 -14.91
CA THR A 243 7.90 -12.57 -14.69
C THR A 243 7.34 -12.62 -13.27
N LEU A 244 7.67 -11.57 -12.50
CA LEU A 244 7.16 -11.27 -11.18
C LEU A 244 5.74 -10.72 -11.28
N ARG A 245 4.78 -11.51 -10.80
CA ARG A 245 3.34 -11.25 -10.98
C ARG A 245 2.71 -10.49 -9.81
N GLY A 246 3.49 -9.66 -9.12
CA GLY A 246 3.11 -8.91 -7.92
C GLY A 246 1.89 -7.98 -8.08
N PRO A 247 1.31 -7.53 -6.95
CA PRO A 247 2.07 -6.72 -6.01
C PRO A 247 2.59 -7.48 -4.78
N PHE A 248 3.85 -7.25 -4.45
CA PHE A 248 4.51 -7.64 -3.19
C PHE A 248 5.61 -6.61 -2.86
N THR A 249 6.27 -6.80 -1.72
CA THR A 249 7.18 -5.83 -1.12
C THR A 249 8.54 -6.45 -0.83
N TRP A 250 9.63 -5.77 -1.19
CA TRP A 250 10.97 -6.09 -0.68
C TRP A 250 11.35 -5.04 0.35
N ALA A 251 11.48 -5.47 1.60
CA ALA A 251 11.95 -4.67 2.73
C ALA A 251 13.36 -5.04 3.15
N ASP A 252 14.03 -4.16 3.90
CA ASP A 252 15.34 -4.47 4.46
C ASP A 252 15.20 -5.56 5.53
N ALA A 253 15.70 -6.76 5.21
CA ALA A 253 15.76 -7.91 6.10
C ALA A 253 17.18 -8.17 6.63
N GLY A 254 18.08 -7.18 6.53
CA GLY A 254 19.48 -7.26 6.98
C GLY A 254 20.42 -8.02 6.04
N LEU A 255 19.93 -8.42 4.86
CA LEU A 255 20.69 -9.12 3.82
C LEU A 255 20.37 -8.54 2.44
N PRO A 256 21.34 -8.50 1.51
CA PRO A 256 21.07 -8.08 0.15
C PRO A 256 20.23 -9.14 -0.59
N TYR A 257 19.38 -8.68 -1.50
CA TYR A 257 18.73 -9.51 -2.51
C TYR A 257 19.69 -9.70 -3.68
N VAL A 258 19.79 -10.92 -4.22
CA VAL A 258 20.70 -11.21 -5.34
C VAL A 258 19.93 -11.77 -6.53
N ILE A 259 20.02 -11.09 -7.67
CA ILE A 259 19.43 -11.52 -8.94
C ILE A 259 20.58 -11.88 -9.90
N GLU A 260 20.76 -13.16 -10.18
CA GLU A 260 21.82 -13.62 -11.10
C GLU A 260 21.40 -13.60 -12.59
N GLY A 261 20.09 -13.52 -12.87
CA GLY A 261 19.52 -13.50 -14.23
C GLY A 261 18.81 -12.18 -14.58
N ASN A 262 17.91 -12.25 -15.57
CA ASN A 262 16.95 -11.17 -15.85
C ASN A 262 15.59 -11.51 -15.24
N VAL A 263 14.91 -10.49 -14.73
CA VAL A 263 13.53 -10.58 -14.22
C VAL A 263 12.64 -9.55 -14.89
N ARG A 264 11.33 -9.78 -14.84
CA ARG A 264 10.30 -8.88 -15.36
C ARG A 264 9.22 -8.66 -14.29
N GLY A 265 8.39 -7.64 -14.40
CA GLY A 265 7.27 -7.36 -13.51
C GLY A 265 7.48 -6.16 -12.60
N GLY A 266 6.48 -5.90 -11.75
CA GLY A 266 6.43 -4.74 -10.87
C GLY A 266 6.16 -5.13 -9.41
N TRP A 267 6.91 -4.53 -8.49
CA TRP A 267 6.77 -4.70 -7.05
C TRP A 267 7.27 -3.44 -6.33
N THR A 268 7.09 -3.39 -5.01
CA THR A 268 7.57 -2.25 -4.22
C THR A 268 8.89 -2.60 -3.54
N ILE A 269 9.89 -1.72 -3.65
CA ILE A 269 11.15 -1.81 -2.91
C ILE A 269 11.21 -0.67 -1.90
N LEU A 270 11.35 -1.02 -0.63
CA LEU A 270 11.32 -0.10 0.50
C LEU A 270 12.72 0.45 0.87
N PRO A 271 12.80 1.51 1.68
CA PRO A 271 14.06 2.13 2.07
C PRO A 271 15.10 1.13 2.62
N GLY A 272 16.38 1.40 2.37
CA GLY A 272 17.51 0.60 2.88
C GLY A 272 17.81 -0.70 2.12
N VAL A 273 16.91 -1.15 1.25
CA VAL A 273 17.10 -2.40 0.50
C VAL A 273 18.30 -2.31 -0.46
N THR A 274 19.14 -3.35 -0.44
CA THR A 274 20.22 -3.53 -1.42
C THR A 274 19.91 -4.72 -2.34
N ILE A 275 19.99 -4.50 -3.64
CA ILE A 275 19.85 -5.51 -4.69
C ILE A 275 21.16 -5.60 -5.47
N ARG A 276 21.71 -6.82 -5.56
CA ARG A 276 22.93 -7.13 -6.29
C ARG A 276 22.63 -7.94 -7.55
N PHE A 277 23.24 -7.56 -8.65
CA PHE A 277 23.05 -8.25 -9.93
C PHE A 277 24.28 -9.04 -10.35
N GLY A 278 24.07 -10.28 -10.78
CA GLY A 278 25.09 -11.08 -11.46
C GLY A 278 25.51 -10.45 -12.80
N PRO A 279 26.64 -10.88 -13.38
CA PRO A 279 27.09 -10.41 -14.69
C PRO A 279 26.03 -10.71 -15.76
N GLY A 280 25.57 -9.68 -16.47
CA GLY A 280 24.50 -9.85 -17.45
C GLY A 280 23.09 -9.96 -16.85
N GLY A 281 22.93 -9.85 -15.52
CA GLY A 281 21.64 -9.77 -14.85
C GLY A 281 21.05 -8.36 -14.84
N GLY A 282 19.75 -8.25 -14.60
CA GLY A 282 19.02 -6.97 -14.63
C GLY A 282 17.52 -7.16 -14.50
N ILE A 283 16.78 -6.08 -14.74
CA ILE A 283 15.32 -6.06 -14.80
C ILE A 283 14.93 -5.70 -16.23
N ALA A 284 14.47 -6.67 -17.00
CA ALA A 284 14.22 -6.54 -18.44
C ALA A 284 12.89 -5.86 -18.78
N ASP A 285 11.92 -5.89 -17.86
CA ASP A 285 10.68 -5.11 -17.93
C ASP A 285 10.18 -4.85 -16.51
N ALA A 286 10.25 -3.62 -16.05
CA ALA A 286 9.97 -3.22 -14.68
C ALA A 286 8.64 -2.44 -14.56
N GLN A 287 7.70 -2.64 -15.48
CA GLN A 287 6.39 -1.98 -15.38
C GLN A 287 5.73 -2.29 -14.04
N GLY A 288 5.32 -1.24 -13.31
CA GLY A 288 4.81 -1.35 -11.95
C GLY A 288 5.89 -1.40 -10.85
N LEU A 289 7.18 -1.44 -11.20
CA LEU A 289 8.27 -1.38 -10.22
C LEU A 289 8.37 0.03 -9.64
N VAL A 290 8.36 0.06 -8.31
CA VAL A 290 8.44 1.28 -7.52
C VAL A 290 9.52 1.11 -6.46
N ALA A 291 10.56 1.95 -6.51
CA ALA A 291 11.59 2.00 -5.48
C ALA A 291 11.44 3.30 -4.67
N ARG A 292 11.17 3.16 -3.37
CA ARG A 292 10.81 4.25 -2.44
C ARG A 292 11.91 4.46 -1.42
N GLY A 293 13.12 4.81 -1.84
CA GLY A 293 14.21 5.13 -0.91
C GLY A 293 13.94 6.37 -0.06
N LEU A 294 14.80 6.57 0.94
CA LEU A 294 14.89 7.80 1.74
C LEU A 294 16.31 8.41 1.64
N PRO A 295 16.50 9.71 1.92
CA PRO A 295 17.82 10.34 1.92
C PRO A 295 18.87 9.60 2.78
N ASP A 296 18.47 9.09 3.94
CA ASP A 296 19.31 8.38 4.91
C ASP A 296 19.26 6.84 4.76
N ALA A 297 18.31 6.32 3.98
CA ALA A 297 18.14 4.90 3.71
C ALA A 297 17.80 4.67 2.22
N PRO A 298 18.76 4.89 1.29
CA PRO A 298 18.51 4.75 -0.13
C PRO A 298 18.30 3.29 -0.55
N VAL A 299 17.55 3.07 -1.62
CA VAL A 299 17.50 1.76 -2.30
C VAL A 299 18.73 1.63 -3.19
N THR A 300 19.51 0.56 -3.03
CA THR A 300 20.78 0.38 -3.75
C THR A 300 20.71 -0.74 -4.78
N PHE A 301 21.06 -0.44 -6.02
CA PHE A 301 21.23 -1.39 -7.12
C PHE A 301 22.71 -1.41 -7.54
N GLU A 302 23.39 -2.53 -7.30
CA GLU A 302 24.84 -2.64 -7.48
C GLU A 302 25.25 -3.98 -8.12
N PRO A 303 26.47 -4.11 -8.69
CA PRO A 303 26.96 -5.39 -9.18
C PRO A 303 27.29 -6.35 -8.03
N LEU A 304 26.96 -7.64 -8.19
CA LEU A 304 27.39 -8.70 -7.30
C LEU A 304 28.93 -8.85 -7.28
N ASN A 305 29.57 -8.60 -8.42
CA ASN A 305 31.02 -8.54 -8.58
C ASN A 305 31.42 -7.16 -9.11
N PRO A 306 32.10 -6.31 -8.33
CA PRO A 306 32.47 -4.95 -8.75
C PRO A 306 33.28 -4.85 -10.06
N ALA A 307 33.94 -5.93 -10.48
CA ALA A 307 34.70 -5.98 -11.73
C ALA A 307 33.86 -6.30 -12.98
N GLN A 308 32.58 -6.66 -12.81
CA GLN A 308 31.70 -7.09 -13.91
C GLN A 308 30.40 -6.31 -13.90
N PRO A 309 30.09 -5.55 -14.97
CA PRO A 309 28.88 -4.78 -15.01
C PRO A 309 27.65 -5.67 -15.16
N TRP A 310 26.57 -5.27 -14.52
CA TRP A 310 25.23 -5.81 -14.76
C TRP A 310 24.54 -5.03 -15.90
N LEU A 311 23.36 -5.48 -16.35
CA LEU A 311 22.72 -4.92 -17.54
C LEU A 311 22.05 -3.57 -17.29
N ASN A 312 20.83 -3.57 -16.74
CA ASN A 312 19.98 -2.40 -16.58
C ASN A 312 18.74 -2.67 -15.73
N ILE A 313 18.02 -1.59 -15.42
CA ILE A 313 16.61 -1.60 -15.03
C ILE A 313 15.82 -0.96 -16.18
N PHE A 314 14.99 -1.74 -16.83
CA PHE A 314 14.17 -1.31 -17.95
C PHE A 314 12.76 -0.96 -17.50
N ALA A 315 12.28 0.24 -17.81
CA ALA A 315 10.88 0.65 -17.69
C ALA A 315 10.31 0.53 -16.27
N ALA A 316 11.03 1.01 -15.26
CA ALA A 316 10.50 1.18 -13.90
C ALA A 316 9.59 2.40 -13.81
N ASP A 317 8.55 2.37 -13.00
CA ASP A 317 7.55 3.46 -12.97
C ASP A 317 8.06 4.67 -12.18
N ARG A 318 8.70 4.41 -11.03
CA ARG A 318 9.23 5.46 -10.16
C ARG A 318 10.42 4.98 -9.33
N LEU A 319 11.51 5.73 -9.38
CA LEU A 319 12.67 5.55 -8.49
C LEU A 319 12.90 6.82 -7.69
N GLU A 320 12.84 6.71 -6.37
CA GLU A 320 13.11 7.79 -5.42
C GLU A 320 14.30 7.44 -4.54
N HIS A 321 15.25 8.37 -4.37
CA HIS A 321 16.40 8.21 -3.47
C HIS A 321 17.11 6.85 -3.66
N CYS A 322 17.38 6.50 -4.92
CA CYS A 322 18.06 5.25 -5.26
C CYS A 322 19.54 5.48 -5.56
N ILE A 323 20.36 4.46 -5.38
CA ILE A 323 21.73 4.39 -5.89
C ILE A 323 21.75 3.34 -7.01
N VAL A 324 22.20 3.73 -8.21
CA VAL A 324 22.39 2.81 -9.35
C VAL A 324 23.85 2.87 -9.75
N GLU A 325 24.56 1.76 -9.54
CA GLU A 325 26.01 1.70 -9.69
C GLU A 325 26.47 0.56 -10.61
N GLY A 326 27.49 0.82 -11.43
CA GLY A 326 28.29 -0.23 -12.06
C GLY A 326 27.54 -1.01 -13.14
N SER A 327 26.55 -0.40 -13.80
CA SER A 327 25.75 -1.05 -14.85
C SER A 327 26.23 -0.70 -16.26
N ARG A 328 25.80 -1.50 -17.24
CA ARG A 328 26.05 -1.29 -18.66
C ARG A 328 25.10 -0.27 -19.29
N PHE A 329 23.82 -0.30 -18.93
CA PHE A 329 22.81 0.58 -19.51
C PHE A 329 21.93 1.29 -18.47
N GLY A 330 22.25 1.23 -17.17
CA GLY A 330 21.62 2.02 -16.13
C GLY A 330 20.11 1.88 -16.08
N LEU A 331 19.42 3.01 -16.15
CA LEU A 331 17.97 3.11 -16.22
C LEU A 331 17.54 3.32 -17.68
N VAL A 332 16.76 2.39 -18.22
CA VAL A 332 16.36 2.40 -19.63
C VAL A 332 14.84 2.53 -19.72
N ASN A 333 14.32 3.39 -20.58
CA ASN A 333 12.92 3.39 -20.98
C ASN A 333 12.85 3.52 -22.50
N LEU A 334 11.89 2.86 -23.15
CA LEU A 334 11.62 3.02 -24.58
C LEU A 334 10.15 3.37 -24.87
N SER A 335 9.32 3.48 -23.83
CA SER A 335 7.91 3.83 -23.94
C SER A 335 7.71 5.34 -23.79
N THR A 336 6.96 5.94 -24.72
CA THR A 336 6.52 7.34 -24.66
C THR A 336 5.08 7.49 -24.16
N LEU A 337 4.45 6.39 -23.73
CA LEU A 337 3.02 6.36 -23.40
C LEU A 337 2.72 6.94 -22.02
N LEU A 338 3.58 6.68 -21.03
CA LEU A 338 3.41 7.12 -19.64
C LEU A 338 4.71 7.76 -19.12
N PRO A 339 4.62 8.87 -18.37
CA PRO A 339 5.79 9.47 -17.73
C PRO A 339 6.34 8.55 -16.65
N ARG A 340 7.67 8.43 -16.61
CA ARG A 340 8.42 7.69 -15.59
C ARG A 340 9.38 8.64 -14.89
N TYR A 341 9.58 8.43 -13.59
CA TYR A 341 10.26 9.40 -12.74
C TYR A 341 11.52 8.82 -12.09
N ILE A 342 12.59 9.62 -12.12
CA ILE A 342 13.82 9.41 -11.36
C ILE A 342 14.00 10.67 -10.49
N ASP A 343 13.78 10.51 -9.20
CA ASP A 343 13.79 11.60 -8.23
C ASP A 343 14.89 11.37 -7.17
N SER A 344 15.80 12.34 -7.04
CA SER A 344 16.82 12.36 -5.97
C SER A 344 17.76 11.14 -5.93
N CYS A 345 18.04 10.54 -7.09
CA CYS A 345 18.89 9.35 -7.19
C CYS A 345 20.39 9.70 -7.34
N ILE A 346 21.25 8.72 -7.08
CA ILE A 346 22.68 8.75 -7.40
C ILE A 346 22.96 7.69 -8.45
N LEU A 347 23.36 8.13 -9.65
CA LEU A 347 23.71 7.25 -10.77
C LEU A 347 25.22 7.37 -11.01
N ARG A 348 25.98 6.33 -10.65
CA ARG A 348 27.45 6.40 -10.67
C ARG A 348 28.15 5.23 -11.33
N ASN A 349 29.31 5.49 -11.92
CA ASN A 349 30.18 4.45 -12.49
C ASN A 349 29.46 3.55 -13.52
N ASN A 350 28.45 4.07 -14.22
CA ASN A 350 27.73 3.35 -15.26
C ASN A 350 28.32 3.67 -16.64
N GLN A 351 28.26 2.71 -17.57
CA GLN A 351 28.59 3.01 -18.96
C GLN A 351 27.55 3.95 -19.58
N GLN A 352 26.26 3.75 -19.26
CA GLN A 352 25.20 4.71 -19.56
C GLN A 352 24.29 4.77 -18.33
N ALA A 353 24.10 5.94 -17.73
CA ALA A 353 23.30 6.07 -16.52
C ALA A 353 21.79 6.13 -16.80
N VAL A 354 21.35 6.94 -17.77
CA VAL A 354 19.93 7.02 -18.17
C VAL A 354 19.77 7.03 -19.68
N VAL A 355 18.84 6.22 -20.18
CA VAL A 355 18.50 6.08 -21.59
C VAL A 355 16.99 6.14 -21.80
N GLY A 356 16.58 7.02 -22.71
CA GLY A 356 15.21 7.15 -23.21
C GLY A 356 14.34 8.13 -22.42
N PRO A 357 13.02 8.14 -22.68
CA PRO A 357 12.07 9.06 -22.06
C PRO A 357 12.00 8.93 -20.53
N TRP A 358 12.44 9.95 -19.78
CA TRP A 358 12.37 10.04 -18.31
C TRP A 358 12.27 11.47 -17.82
N ILE A 359 11.45 11.70 -16.80
CA ILE A 359 11.48 12.95 -16.03
C ILE A 359 12.46 12.75 -14.89
N VAL A 360 13.56 13.51 -14.91
CA VAL A 360 14.66 13.35 -13.94
C VAL A 360 14.87 14.63 -13.15
N ARG A 361 14.85 14.53 -11.82
CA ARG A 361 14.92 15.65 -10.88
C ARG A 361 15.84 15.32 -9.72
N GLY A 362 16.56 16.31 -9.19
CA GLY A 362 17.42 16.16 -8.00
C GLY A 362 18.52 15.09 -8.11
N THR A 363 18.81 14.59 -9.31
CA THR A 363 19.61 13.36 -9.49
C THR A 363 21.08 13.69 -9.75
N ARG A 364 21.96 12.89 -9.16
CA ARG A 364 23.42 13.05 -9.23
C ARG A 364 24.02 12.01 -10.19
N PHE A 365 24.60 12.48 -11.28
CA PHE A 365 25.31 11.70 -12.29
C PHE A 365 26.81 11.81 -12.06
N LEU A 366 27.44 10.74 -11.58
CA LEU A 366 28.84 10.76 -11.12
C LEU A 366 29.69 9.75 -11.89
N ASN A 367 30.74 10.20 -12.58
CA ASN A 367 31.74 9.33 -13.22
C ASN A 367 31.15 8.27 -14.16
N ASN A 368 30.08 8.60 -14.90
CA ASN A 368 29.55 7.70 -15.93
C ASN A 368 30.26 7.97 -17.27
N ASP A 369 30.35 6.97 -18.15
CA ASP A 369 30.84 7.24 -19.52
C ASP A 369 29.85 8.16 -20.25
N LEU A 370 28.55 7.91 -20.07
CA LEU A 370 27.43 8.76 -20.48
C LEU A 370 26.46 8.97 -19.31
N GLY A 371 26.20 10.23 -18.95
CA GLY A 371 25.22 10.60 -17.93
C GLY A 371 23.78 10.34 -18.38
N ALA A 372 23.30 11.07 -19.38
CA ALA A 372 21.92 10.96 -19.84
C ALA A 372 21.76 11.07 -21.37
N ARG A 373 20.86 10.25 -21.91
CA ARG A 373 20.27 10.40 -23.25
C ARG A 373 18.76 10.33 -23.11
N ILE A 374 18.10 11.47 -23.00
CA ILE A 374 16.65 11.60 -22.76
C ILE A 374 15.93 11.93 -24.06
N GLY A 375 14.88 11.19 -24.37
CA GLY A 375 14.03 11.40 -25.55
C GLY A 375 12.75 12.19 -25.22
N PHE A 376 12.05 12.63 -26.26
CA PHE A 376 10.75 13.33 -26.17
C PHE A 376 9.64 12.41 -25.61
N PRO A 377 8.68 12.92 -24.79
CA PRO A 377 8.43 14.32 -24.40
C PRO A 377 8.98 14.72 -23.02
N ASP A 378 10.17 14.26 -22.66
CA ASP A 378 10.66 14.34 -21.28
C ASP A 378 11.92 15.21 -21.09
N ASP A 379 12.20 15.52 -19.83
CA ASP A 379 12.89 16.75 -19.45
C ASP A 379 13.90 16.54 -18.31
N LEU A 380 15.08 17.16 -18.42
CA LEU A 380 16.15 17.24 -17.41
C LEU A 380 16.16 18.59 -16.69
N ASN A 381 15.17 19.45 -16.88
CA ASN A 381 15.11 20.78 -16.28
C ASN A 381 15.16 20.70 -14.74
N GLY A 382 16.19 21.34 -14.18
CA GLY A 382 16.49 21.33 -12.76
C GLY A 382 15.93 22.53 -11.98
N GLN A 383 14.88 23.20 -12.45
CA GLN A 383 14.45 24.49 -11.87
C GLN A 383 14.05 24.37 -10.39
N ALA A 384 13.25 23.37 -10.02
CA ALA A 384 12.88 23.10 -8.64
C ALA A 384 13.96 22.27 -7.93
N ASN A 385 14.33 21.14 -8.54
CA ASN A 385 15.29 20.18 -7.98
C ASN A 385 16.44 19.97 -8.99
N PRO A 386 17.57 20.68 -8.83
CA PRO A 386 18.66 20.64 -9.80
C PRO A 386 19.30 19.25 -9.92
N ASN A 387 19.62 18.83 -11.14
CA ASN A 387 20.48 17.66 -11.36
C ASN A 387 21.96 18.06 -11.30
N HIS A 388 22.82 17.11 -10.91
CA HIS A 388 24.26 17.31 -10.77
C HIS A 388 25.01 16.40 -11.73
N PHE A 389 25.85 16.96 -12.60
CA PHE A 389 26.74 16.21 -13.48
C PHE A 389 28.18 16.49 -13.09
N VAL A 390 28.90 15.45 -12.62
CA VAL A 390 30.30 15.56 -12.20
C VAL A 390 31.12 14.38 -12.68
N GLY A 391 32.16 14.65 -13.46
CA GLY A 391 33.16 13.66 -13.87
C GLY A 391 32.69 12.70 -14.96
N ASN A 392 31.58 13.00 -15.63
CA ASN A 392 31.07 12.15 -16.71
C ASN A 392 31.88 12.34 -18.00
N GLY A 393 32.05 11.28 -18.77
CA GLY A 393 32.70 11.35 -20.10
C GLY A 393 31.92 12.25 -21.06
N LEU A 394 30.60 12.04 -21.15
CA LEU A 394 29.62 12.94 -21.73
C LEU A 394 28.44 13.08 -20.76
N ALA A 395 28.13 14.29 -20.29
CA ALA A 395 27.04 14.47 -19.32
C ALA A 395 25.67 14.25 -19.96
N VAL A 396 25.39 14.93 -21.08
CA VAL A 396 24.10 14.80 -21.78
C VAL A 396 24.33 14.68 -23.28
N GLN A 397 23.80 13.60 -23.87
CA GLN A 397 23.82 13.36 -25.31
C GLN A 397 22.58 13.92 -26.01
N GLU A 398 21.42 13.83 -25.36
CA GLU A 398 20.12 14.24 -25.90
C GLU A 398 19.20 14.63 -24.73
N ALA A 399 18.46 15.73 -24.87
CA ALA A 399 17.37 16.14 -23.98
C ALA A 399 16.60 17.31 -24.60
N ASP A 400 15.29 17.38 -24.36
CA ASP A 400 14.45 18.51 -24.80
C ASP A 400 14.78 19.80 -24.02
N ASP A 401 15.08 19.68 -22.73
CA ASP A 401 15.50 20.77 -21.86
C ASP A 401 16.40 20.25 -20.73
N ALA A 402 17.57 20.85 -20.56
CA ALA A 402 18.54 20.52 -19.51
C ALA A 402 19.00 21.77 -18.76
N ARG A 403 18.18 22.83 -18.75
CA ARG A 403 18.48 24.08 -18.03
C ARG A 403 18.40 23.90 -16.52
N PHE A 404 18.99 24.86 -15.80
CA PHE A 404 18.99 24.99 -14.33
C PHE A 404 19.76 23.90 -13.56
N ASN A 405 20.54 23.07 -14.26
CA ASN A 405 21.38 22.04 -13.65
C ASN A 405 22.78 22.55 -13.27
N TRP A 406 23.44 21.78 -12.41
CA TRP A 406 24.85 21.94 -12.05
C TRP A 406 25.73 20.98 -12.86
N TRP A 407 26.86 21.49 -13.36
CA TRP A 407 27.71 20.78 -14.32
C TRP A 407 29.13 20.52 -13.80
N GLY A 408 29.33 20.61 -12.48
CA GLY A 408 30.62 20.37 -11.84
C GLY A 408 31.57 21.56 -11.82
N ASP A 409 31.23 22.68 -12.49
CA ASP A 409 32.02 23.91 -12.46
C ASP A 409 31.11 25.17 -12.57
N PRO A 410 31.41 26.28 -11.85
CA PRO A 410 30.63 27.52 -11.90
C PRO A 410 30.47 28.15 -13.29
N SER A 411 31.38 27.85 -14.21
CA SER A 411 31.32 28.32 -15.61
C SER A 411 30.34 27.53 -16.49
N GLY A 412 29.72 26.47 -15.95
CA GLY A 412 28.74 25.64 -16.66
C GLY A 412 29.37 24.61 -17.59
N PRO A 413 28.55 23.91 -18.38
CA PRO A 413 28.99 22.78 -19.19
C PRO A 413 29.82 23.24 -20.39
N ALA A 414 30.75 22.40 -20.82
CA ALA A 414 31.45 22.60 -22.08
C ALA A 414 30.52 22.25 -23.27
N THR A 415 30.10 23.26 -24.04
CA THR A 415 29.24 23.09 -25.23
C THR A 415 29.48 24.22 -26.24
N GLU A 416 29.05 24.06 -27.49
CA GLU A 416 29.11 25.12 -28.52
C GLU A 416 28.40 26.40 -28.09
N ALA A 417 27.30 26.29 -27.33
CA ALA A 417 26.55 27.43 -26.80
C ALA A 417 27.23 28.11 -25.59
N ASN A 418 28.24 27.45 -24.98
CA ASN A 418 29.02 27.95 -23.84
C ASN A 418 30.50 27.55 -24.00
N PRO A 419 31.25 28.14 -24.97
CA PRO A 419 32.62 27.70 -25.26
C PRO A 419 33.63 27.90 -24.13
N GLY A 420 33.28 28.70 -23.11
CA GLY A 420 34.11 28.96 -21.93
C GLY A 420 33.82 28.06 -20.73
N GLY A 421 32.83 27.16 -20.84
CA GLY A 421 32.46 26.23 -19.78
C GLY A 421 33.55 25.18 -19.52
N LYS A 422 33.81 24.91 -18.24
CA LYS A 422 34.78 23.90 -17.79
C LYS A 422 34.12 22.69 -17.12
N GLY A 423 32.81 22.71 -16.96
CA GLY A 423 32.03 21.59 -16.45
C GLY A 423 31.93 20.45 -17.46
N ASP A 424 31.24 19.39 -17.06
CA ASP A 424 31.08 18.19 -17.88
C ASP A 424 30.53 18.52 -19.28
N PRO A 425 31.02 17.85 -20.34
CA PRO A 425 30.67 18.19 -21.71
C PRO A 425 29.23 17.78 -22.06
N VAL A 426 28.59 18.55 -22.95
CA VAL A 426 27.21 18.33 -23.42
C VAL A 426 27.17 18.38 -24.95
N ALA A 427 26.38 17.50 -25.57
CA ALA A 427 26.21 17.45 -27.01
C ALA A 427 25.57 18.72 -27.59
N ALA A 428 25.85 18.99 -28.87
CA ALA A 428 25.29 20.14 -29.58
C ALA A 428 23.75 20.04 -29.68
N GLY A 429 23.06 21.17 -29.54
CA GLY A 429 21.60 21.26 -29.66
C GLY A 429 20.81 21.07 -28.35
N VAL A 430 21.45 20.59 -27.28
CA VAL A 430 20.80 20.45 -25.96
C VAL A 430 20.69 21.81 -25.26
N PRO A 431 19.49 22.26 -24.85
CA PRO A 431 19.32 23.52 -24.13
C PRO A 431 19.86 23.43 -22.70
N VAL A 432 20.92 24.19 -22.39
CA VAL A 432 21.56 24.21 -21.06
C VAL A 432 21.60 25.59 -20.39
N ILE A 433 21.17 26.65 -21.07
CA ILE A 433 21.18 28.03 -20.56
C ILE A 433 19.76 28.49 -20.18
N PRO A 434 19.53 29.00 -18.95
CA PRO A 434 20.53 29.21 -17.90
C PRO A 434 20.95 27.89 -17.23
N PHE A 435 22.18 27.84 -16.73
CA PHE A 435 22.69 26.78 -15.85
C PHE A 435 23.00 27.37 -14.45
N ARG A 436 23.22 26.51 -13.46
CA ARG A 436 23.63 26.95 -12.11
C ARG A 436 25.11 27.27 -12.05
N THR A 437 25.43 28.38 -11.39
CA THR A 437 26.81 28.83 -11.14
C THR A 437 27.32 28.45 -9.74
N GLU A 438 26.46 27.85 -8.92
CA GLU A 438 26.77 27.35 -7.58
C GLU A 438 26.32 25.90 -7.47
N GLU A 439 27.12 25.08 -6.81
CA GLU A 439 26.79 23.69 -6.52
C GLU A 439 25.58 23.65 -5.56
N PRO A 440 24.52 22.87 -5.87
CA PRO A 440 23.42 22.66 -4.94
C PRO A 440 23.90 21.95 -3.68
N ASP A 441 23.31 22.31 -2.53
CA ASP A 441 23.68 21.73 -1.24
C ASP A 441 23.26 20.25 -1.18
N ALA A 442 24.22 19.34 -1.18
CA ALA A 442 23.96 17.90 -1.14
C ALA A 442 23.43 17.41 0.23
N SER A 443 23.40 18.27 1.25
CA SER A 443 22.81 17.99 2.56
C SER A 443 21.37 18.48 2.71
N ASP A 444 20.82 19.12 1.68
CA ASP A 444 19.46 19.63 1.59
C ASP A 444 18.70 18.80 0.53
N SER A 445 17.95 17.81 0.99
CA SER A 445 17.20 16.88 0.15
C SER A 445 15.77 17.40 -0.06
N PRO A 446 15.20 17.25 -1.27
CA PRO A 446 13.80 17.58 -1.47
C PRO A 446 12.87 16.84 -0.50
N PRO A 447 11.70 17.41 -0.18
CA PRO A 447 10.74 16.78 0.72
C PRO A 447 10.36 15.35 0.28
N VAL A 448 10.21 14.45 1.24
CA VAL A 448 9.59 13.14 1.02
C VAL A 448 8.12 13.25 1.37
N VAL A 449 7.26 12.94 0.40
CA VAL A 449 5.80 12.95 0.59
C VAL A 449 5.28 11.52 0.43
N ARG A 450 4.32 11.14 1.28
CA ARG A 450 3.57 9.89 1.19
C ARG A 450 2.09 10.22 1.25
N LEU A 451 1.42 10.06 0.12
CA LEU A 451 -0.02 10.27 0.05
C LEU A 451 -0.71 9.04 0.65
N LEU A 452 -1.55 9.25 1.67
CA LEU A 452 -2.44 8.20 2.16
C LEU A 452 -3.46 7.95 1.05
N LYS A 453 -3.27 6.83 0.35
CA LYS A 453 -3.91 6.60 -0.94
C LYS A 453 -5.44 6.58 -0.74
N PRO A 454 -6.18 7.50 -1.37
CA PRO A 454 -7.62 7.45 -1.31
C PRO A 454 -8.10 6.16 -1.94
N TYR A 455 -9.14 5.57 -1.34
CA TYR A 455 -9.82 4.44 -1.93
C TYR A 455 -10.19 4.74 -3.39
N PHE A 456 -10.00 3.77 -4.28
CA PHE A 456 -10.05 4.00 -5.74
C PHE A 456 -11.39 4.53 -6.26
N LEU A 457 -12.44 4.46 -5.44
CA LEU A 457 -13.78 4.96 -5.76
C LEU A 457 -14.02 6.33 -5.12
N ALA A 458 -14.19 7.35 -5.98
CA ALA A 458 -14.61 8.69 -5.58
C ALA A 458 -15.78 9.13 -6.49
N GLU A 459 -16.99 9.18 -5.93
CA GLU A 459 -18.20 9.49 -6.71
C GLU A 459 -18.30 11.01 -6.98
N PRO A 460 -18.83 11.44 -8.13
CA PRO A 460 -19.02 12.86 -8.42
C PRO A 460 -19.79 13.60 -7.32
N ALA A 461 -19.33 14.79 -6.98
CA ALA A 461 -19.85 15.66 -5.91
C ALA A 461 -19.69 15.13 -4.47
N GLN A 462 -19.21 13.89 -4.26
CA GLN A 462 -18.80 13.40 -2.95
C GLN A 462 -17.77 14.34 -2.35
N LYS A 463 -17.81 14.52 -1.02
CA LYS A 463 -16.73 15.15 -0.29
C LYS A 463 -15.87 14.06 0.32
N ILE A 464 -14.56 14.16 0.13
CA ILE A 464 -13.57 13.27 0.73
C ILE A 464 -12.44 14.11 1.35
N MET A 465 -11.64 13.50 2.21
CA MET A 465 -10.43 14.10 2.73
C MET A 465 -9.23 13.46 2.02
N ILE A 466 -8.37 14.30 1.45
CA ILE A 466 -7.05 13.89 0.96
C ILE A 466 -6.09 14.11 2.11
N ALA A 467 -5.37 13.08 2.55
CA ALA A 467 -4.44 13.15 3.66
C ALA A 467 -3.05 12.65 3.24
N TRP A 468 -2.00 13.19 3.85
CA TRP A 468 -0.62 12.85 3.49
C TRP A 468 0.32 13.07 4.67
N ASP A 469 1.39 12.28 4.66
CA ASP A 469 2.57 12.52 5.46
C ASP A 469 3.66 13.18 4.60
N ALA A 470 4.44 14.05 5.24
CA ALA A 470 5.58 14.67 4.59
C ALA A 470 6.67 14.95 5.61
N GLN A 471 7.91 14.71 5.21
CA GLN A 471 9.10 14.97 5.99
C GLN A 471 10.16 15.63 5.12
N ASP A 472 11.03 16.40 5.77
CA ASP A 472 12.06 17.19 5.12
C ASP A 472 13.17 17.47 6.13
N ASP A 473 14.41 17.66 5.67
CA ASP A 473 15.58 17.86 6.54
C ASP A 473 15.72 19.30 7.04
N ILE A 474 15.30 20.30 6.26
CA ILE A 474 15.38 21.73 6.62
C ILE A 474 14.02 22.39 6.87
N GLY A 475 12.93 21.70 6.55
CA GLY A 475 11.57 22.05 6.87
C GLY A 475 10.72 22.46 5.66
N ILE A 476 9.45 22.08 5.72
CA ILE A 476 8.44 22.39 4.70
C ILE A 476 7.87 23.79 4.94
N VAL A 477 7.69 24.59 3.88
CA VAL A 477 7.03 25.91 3.94
C VAL A 477 5.57 25.88 3.51
N GLY A 478 5.17 24.87 2.73
CA GLY A 478 3.78 24.66 2.38
C GLY A 478 3.54 23.57 1.35
N TYR A 479 2.28 23.42 0.98
CA TYR A 479 1.83 22.39 0.03
C TYR A 479 0.98 22.96 -1.11
N ARG A 480 0.92 22.19 -2.19
CA ARG A 480 0.03 22.38 -3.34
C ARG A 480 -0.67 21.06 -3.65
N ILE A 481 -1.96 21.13 -4.00
CA ILE A 481 -2.76 19.98 -4.41
C ILE A 481 -3.09 20.14 -5.89
N LEU A 482 -2.75 19.12 -6.66
CA LEU A 482 -2.96 19.04 -8.10
C LEU A 482 -3.94 17.92 -8.43
N PHE A 483 -4.76 18.14 -9.44
CA PHE A 483 -5.68 17.14 -9.97
C PHE A 483 -5.53 17.05 -11.48
N SER A 484 -5.54 15.83 -12.02
CA SER A 484 -5.59 15.59 -13.45
C SER A 484 -6.83 14.77 -13.81
N PRO A 485 -7.65 15.24 -14.78
CA PRO A 485 -8.84 14.52 -15.21
C PRO A 485 -8.55 13.39 -16.21
N ALA A 486 -7.33 13.30 -16.77
CA ALA A 486 -7.11 12.54 -17.99
C ALA A 486 -5.81 11.72 -18.07
N SER A 487 -4.78 11.96 -17.25
CA SER A 487 -3.55 11.15 -17.18
C SER A 487 -2.61 11.63 -16.07
N ASN A 488 -1.52 10.92 -15.79
CA ASN A 488 -0.44 11.35 -14.89
C ASN A 488 0.63 12.25 -15.56
N MET A 489 0.37 12.79 -16.76
CA MET A 489 1.31 13.68 -17.45
C MET A 489 1.36 15.07 -16.79
N LEU A 490 2.55 15.64 -16.62
CA LEU A 490 2.71 16.95 -15.96
C LEU A 490 1.80 18.05 -16.52
N ARG A 491 1.58 18.08 -17.84
CA ARG A 491 0.76 19.09 -18.53
C ARG A 491 -0.74 18.96 -18.32
N THR A 492 -1.23 17.82 -17.82
CA THR A 492 -2.67 17.58 -17.62
C THR A 492 -3.13 17.95 -16.22
N TYR A 493 -2.20 18.16 -15.29
CA TYR A 493 -2.49 18.61 -13.93
C TYR A 493 -2.97 20.07 -13.89
N VAL A 494 -4.02 20.30 -13.09
CA VAL A 494 -4.49 21.61 -12.69
C VAL A 494 -4.33 21.80 -11.19
N VAL A 495 -4.01 23.03 -10.77
CA VAL A 495 -3.90 23.40 -9.36
C VAL A 495 -5.30 23.56 -8.78
N ILE A 496 -5.64 22.74 -7.77
CA ILE A 496 -6.93 22.83 -7.07
C ILE A 496 -6.79 23.44 -5.66
N ALA A 497 -5.59 23.41 -5.08
CA ALA A 497 -5.22 24.18 -3.90
C ALA A 497 -3.74 24.55 -3.97
N ASP A 498 -3.39 25.75 -3.48
CA ASP A 498 -2.01 26.25 -3.49
C ASP A 498 -1.73 27.02 -2.21
N ARG A 499 -0.45 27.08 -1.82
CA ARG A 499 0.03 27.78 -0.61
C ARG A 499 -0.69 27.31 0.66
N LEU A 500 -0.93 26.01 0.77
CA LEU A 500 -1.40 25.41 2.01
C LEU A 500 -0.28 25.55 3.07
N PRO A 501 -0.59 25.85 4.34
CA PRO A 501 0.43 26.00 5.37
C PRO A 501 1.22 24.71 5.60
N ALA A 502 2.49 24.84 5.98
CA ALA A 502 3.36 23.71 6.35
C ALA A 502 2.77 22.78 7.42
N SER A 503 1.91 23.31 8.30
CA SER A 503 1.25 22.53 9.36
C SER A 503 0.02 21.77 8.88
N GLN A 504 -0.39 21.87 7.61
CA GLN A 504 -1.60 21.22 7.09
C GLN A 504 -1.25 19.89 6.42
N HIS A 505 -1.89 18.81 6.85
CA HIS A 505 -1.66 17.44 6.35
C HIS A 505 -2.92 16.80 5.74
N ALA A 506 -3.97 17.60 5.57
CA ALA A 506 -5.24 17.15 5.03
C ALA A 506 -5.93 18.25 4.22
N PHE A 507 -6.70 17.86 3.21
CA PHE A 507 -7.47 18.75 2.35
C PHE A 507 -8.89 18.23 2.13
N GLU A 508 -9.91 19.04 2.43
CA GLU A 508 -11.31 18.74 2.12
C GLU A 508 -11.54 18.97 0.63
N TRP A 509 -11.71 17.88 -0.12
CA TRP A 509 -11.93 17.93 -1.56
C TRP A 509 -13.37 17.57 -1.89
N ARG A 510 -13.98 18.34 -2.79
CA ARG A 510 -15.23 17.99 -3.45
C ARG A 510 -14.92 17.43 -4.83
N VAL A 511 -15.20 16.15 -5.02
CA VAL A 511 -14.91 15.41 -6.26
C VAL A 511 -15.66 16.09 -7.41
N PRO A 512 -14.97 16.47 -8.51
CA PRO A 512 -15.60 17.14 -9.63
C PRO A 512 -16.50 16.19 -10.42
N HIS A 513 -17.45 16.75 -11.16
CA HIS A 513 -18.12 16.01 -12.23
C HIS A 513 -17.20 15.96 -13.45
N LEU A 514 -16.93 14.76 -13.95
CA LEU A 514 -16.15 14.56 -15.17
C LEU A 514 -17.06 14.09 -16.29
N GLY A 515 -16.77 14.57 -17.50
CA GLY A 515 -17.33 13.98 -18.71
C GLY A 515 -16.65 12.66 -19.07
N PHE A 516 -17.16 12.03 -20.13
CA PHE A 516 -16.59 10.83 -20.73
C PHE A 516 -15.10 11.00 -21.06
N GLN A 517 -14.27 10.05 -20.60
CA GLN A 517 -12.84 10.04 -20.89
C GLN A 517 -12.54 9.18 -22.13
N VAL A 518 -12.20 9.84 -23.24
CA VAL A 518 -11.95 9.18 -24.52
C VAL A 518 -10.67 8.36 -24.51
N LEU A 519 -9.67 8.75 -23.72
CA LEU A 519 -8.35 8.09 -23.67
C LEU A 519 -8.35 6.81 -22.83
N ASN A 520 -9.39 6.58 -22.05
CA ASN A 520 -9.45 5.46 -21.12
C ASN A 520 -8.33 5.38 -20.08
N GLU A 521 -7.90 6.55 -19.60
CA GLU A 521 -6.84 6.68 -18.60
C GLU A 521 -7.42 7.03 -17.22
N PRO A 522 -6.78 6.61 -16.12
CA PRO A 522 -7.17 6.99 -14.76
C PRO A 522 -7.06 8.51 -14.52
N GLN A 523 -7.82 8.99 -13.54
CA GLN A 523 -7.63 10.32 -12.97
C GLN A 523 -6.54 10.28 -11.90
N TYR A 524 -5.90 11.41 -11.62
CA TYR A 524 -4.85 11.46 -10.62
C TYR A 524 -5.02 12.65 -9.67
N ILE A 525 -4.73 12.41 -8.40
CA ILE A 525 -4.55 13.44 -7.38
C ILE A 525 -3.08 13.42 -6.95
N ARG A 526 -2.46 14.59 -6.86
CA ARG A 526 -1.06 14.74 -6.46
C ARG A 526 -0.93 15.79 -5.35
N VAL A 527 -0.14 15.45 -4.34
CA VAL A 527 0.28 16.37 -3.28
C VAL A 527 1.73 16.74 -3.53
N VAL A 528 2.03 18.04 -3.52
CA VAL A 528 3.39 18.58 -3.64
C VAL A 528 3.72 19.31 -2.35
N ALA A 529 4.81 18.93 -1.70
CA ALA A 529 5.44 19.66 -0.60
C ALA A 529 6.57 20.53 -1.14
N ILE A 530 6.77 21.69 -0.53
CA ILE A 530 7.79 22.67 -0.91
C ILE A 530 8.61 23.00 0.34
N ASP A 531 9.92 22.87 0.27
CA ASP A 531 10.83 23.18 1.39
C ASP A 531 11.22 24.68 1.45
N THR A 532 12.07 25.03 2.41
CA THR A 532 12.57 26.41 2.56
C THR A 532 13.53 26.87 1.46
N ALA A 533 14.17 25.97 0.73
CA ALA A 533 15.03 26.25 -0.43
C ALA A 533 14.23 26.36 -1.75
N GLY A 534 12.96 25.95 -1.73
CA GLY A 534 12.07 25.92 -2.89
C GLY A 534 12.13 24.62 -3.69
N GLN A 535 12.75 23.56 -3.15
CA GLN A 535 12.68 22.23 -3.78
C GLN A 535 11.27 21.65 -3.59
N GLU A 536 10.85 20.84 -4.55
CA GLU A 536 9.52 20.24 -4.58
C GLU A 536 9.61 18.71 -4.43
N GLY A 537 8.94 18.17 -3.42
CA GLY A 537 8.70 16.75 -3.22
C GLY A 537 7.24 16.40 -3.46
N TRP A 538 6.90 15.19 -3.90
CA TRP A 538 5.50 14.89 -4.24
C TRP A 538 5.14 13.40 -4.12
N ASP A 539 3.85 13.13 -4.01
CA ASP A 539 3.28 11.79 -4.20
C ASP A 539 1.90 11.87 -4.84
N GLU A 540 1.45 10.80 -5.48
CA GLU A 540 0.20 10.78 -6.23
C GLU A 540 -0.54 9.44 -6.15
N SER A 541 -1.84 9.49 -6.41
CA SER A 541 -2.69 8.29 -6.51
C SER A 541 -3.60 8.39 -7.72
N ALA A 542 -3.76 7.26 -8.40
CA ALA A 542 -4.81 7.06 -9.38
C ALA A 542 -6.19 6.99 -8.69
N LEU A 543 -7.22 7.41 -9.42
CA LEU A 543 -8.62 7.44 -9.01
C LEU A 543 -9.50 7.04 -10.19
N VAL A 544 -10.64 6.41 -9.90
CA VAL A 544 -11.73 6.23 -10.85
C VAL A 544 -12.90 7.12 -10.43
N ILE A 545 -13.20 8.13 -11.25
CA ILE A 545 -14.36 9.02 -11.04
C ILE A 545 -15.43 8.69 -12.09
N PRO A 546 -16.55 8.06 -11.69
CA PRO A 546 -17.64 7.71 -12.60
C PRO A 546 -18.25 8.92 -13.30
N THR A 547 -18.63 8.79 -14.58
CA THR A 547 -19.35 9.88 -15.29
C THR A 547 -20.80 10.06 -14.84
N GLY A 548 -21.41 8.98 -14.32
CA GLY A 548 -22.84 8.89 -14.07
C GLY A 548 -23.68 8.45 -15.28
N ASP A 549 -23.05 8.11 -16.42
CA ASP A 549 -23.76 7.67 -17.63
C ASP A 549 -24.41 6.28 -17.48
N VAL A 550 -23.88 5.44 -16.58
CA VAL A 550 -24.44 4.12 -16.27
C VAL A 550 -25.68 4.30 -15.37
N THR A 551 -26.84 4.31 -16.02
CA THR A 551 -28.15 4.51 -15.36
C THR A 551 -28.84 3.23 -14.90
N ALA A 552 -28.36 2.07 -15.35
CA ALA A 552 -28.91 0.76 -14.99
C ALA A 552 -28.89 0.56 -13.46
N ASN A 553 -29.91 -0.11 -12.93
CA ASN A 553 -30.06 -0.42 -11.51
C ASN A 553 -29.88 -1.91 -11.29
N LEU A 554 -28.86 -2.24 -10.50
CA LEU A 554 -28.54 -3.60 -10.08
C LEU A 554 -28.79 -3.72 -8.58
N SER A 555 -29.38 -4.85 -8.17
CA SER A 555 -29.51 -5.23 -6.76
C SER A 555 -28.91 -6.61 -6.56
N ILE A 556 -27.97 -6.73 -5.63
CA ILE A 556 -27.45 -8.02 -5.19
C ILE A 556 -28.57 -8.75 -4.42
N THR A 557 -28.80 -10.01 -4.76
CA THR A 557 -29.87 -10.85 -4.18
C THR A 557 -29.34 -11.95 -3.27
N SER A 558 -28.02 -12.21 -3.29
CA SER A 558 -27.40 -13.11 -2.35
C SER A 558 -27.45 -12.55 -0.94
N ASP A 559 -27.99 -13.35 -0.02
CA ASP A 559 -27.99 -13.05 1.41
C ASP A 559 -26.60 -13.38 1.98
N LEU A 560 -25.77 -12.36 2.20
CA LEU A 560 -24.41 -12.50 2.70
C LEU A 560 -24.24 -11.96 4.12
N GLY A 561 -25.15 -11.07 4.56
CA GLY A 561 -25.02 -10.30 5.79
C GLY A 561 -24.75 -11.17 7.03
N GLY A 562 -23.61 -10.93 7.69
CA GLY A 562 -23.22 -11.61 8.92
C GLY A 562 -22.83 -13.09 8.77
N LYS A 563 -22.72 -13.62 7.55
CA LYS A 563 -22.25 -14.99 7.31
C LYS A 563 -20.73 -15.09 7.47
N THR A 564 -20.27 -16.30 7.73
CA THR A 564 -18.85 -16.64 7.75
C THR A 564 -18.58 -17.67 6.67
N PHE A 565 -17.63 -17.36 5.79
CA PHE A 565 -17.11 -18.27 4.79
C PHE A 565 -15.69 -18.68 5.16
N HIS A 566 -15.28 -19.87 4.74
CA HIS A 566 -13.90 -20.31 4.83
C HIS A 566 -13.11 -19.96 3.57
N PRO A 567 -11.80 -19.69 3.68
CA PRO A 567 -10.90 -19.61 2.54
C PRO A 567 -11.11 -20.77 1.55
N GLY A 568 -11.27 -20.44 0.26
CA GLY A 568 -11.55 -21.40 -0.81
C GLY A 568 -13.00 -21.87 -0.93
N GLU A 569 -13.87 -21.58 0.05
CA GLU A 569 -15.30 -21.91 -0.02
C GLU A 569 -16.01 -21.09 -1.12
N GLU A 570 -16.99 -21.68 -1.80
CA GLU A 570 -17.82 -20.95 -2.76
C GLU A 570 -18.68 -19.88 -2.06
N ILE A 571 -18.64 -18.65 -2.58
CA ILE A 571 -19.50 -17.56 -2.15
C ILE A 571 -20.61 -17.39 -3.19
N PRO A 572 -21.90 -17.49 -2.80
CA PRO A 572 -23.00 -17.22 -3.74
C PRO A 572 -23.00 -15.74 -4.13
N VAL A 573 -22.87 -15.44 -5.42
CA VAL A 573 -22.94 -14.08 -5.97
C VAL A 573 -24.02 -14.01 -7.03
N THR A 574 -25.19 -13.51 -6.63
CA THR A 574 -26.39 -13.37 -7.47
C THR A 574 -26.95 -11.95 -7.43
N TRP A 575 -27.56 -11.51 -8.52
CA TRP A 575 -28.13 -10.17 -8.65
C TRP A 575 -29.34 -10.12 -9.61
N THR A 576 -30.05 -9.00 -9.55
CA THR A 576 -31.06 -8.59 -10.54
C THR A 576 -30.64 -7.27 -11.18
N ILE A 577 -30.97 -7.06 -12.45
CA ILE A 577 -30.67 -5.83 -13.18
C ILE A 577 -31.80 -5.47 -14.14
N ASP A 578 -32.11 -4.18 -14.28
CA ASP A 578 -33.17 -3.66 -15.17
C ASP A 578 -32.76 -3.63 -16.66
N ASN A 579 -31.47 -3.53 -16.97
CA ASN A 579 -30.92 -3.60 -18.33
C ASN A 579 -29.90 -4.75 -18.46
N PRO A 580 -30.30 -5.92 -19.01
CA PRO A 580 -29.48 -7.14 -19.00
C PRO A 580 -28.34 -7.15 -20.05
N LEU A 581 -28.25 -6.13 -20.92
CA LEU A 581 -27.22 -6.04 -21.97
C LEU A 581 -25.85 -5.54 -21.47
N ASN A 582 -25.77 -5.07 -20.22
CA ASN A 582 -24.50 -4.65 -19.63
C ASN A 582 -23.58 -5.85 -19.34
N THR A 583 -22.31 -5.59 -19.11
CA THR A 583 -21.39 -6.52 -18.46
C THR A 583 -21.18 -6.09 -17.01
N VAL A 584 -20.89 -7.06 -16.14
CA VAL A 584 -20.51 -6.79 -14.76
C VAL A 584 -19.22 -7.49 -14.41
N THR A 585 -18.46 -6.89 -13.49
CA THR A 585 -17.32 -7.52 -12.82
C THR A 585 -17.58 -7.52 -11.33
N ALA A 586 -17.46 -8.68 -10.67
CA ALA A 586 -17.60 -8.79 -9.22
C ALA A 586 -16.23 -8.86 -8.54
N PHE A 587 -16.18 -8.34 -7.32
CA PHE A 587 -14.98 -8.32 -6.50
C PHE A 587 -15.36 -8.62 -5.05
N VAL A 588 -14.46 -9.27 -4.32
CA VAL A 588 -14.46 -9.26 -2.85
C VAL A 588 -13.66 -8.06 -2.39
N PHE A 589 -14.29 -7.19 -1.62
CA PHE A 589 -13.68 -6.07 -0.93
C PHE A 589 -13.33 -6.52 0.48
N LEU A 590 -12.04 -6.61 0.76
CA LEU A 590 -11.47 -6.86 2.08
C LEU A 590 -11.26 -5.48 2.70
N ASP A 591 -12.34 -4.87 3.19
CA ASP A 591 -12.25 -3.49 3.66
C ASP A 591 -11.37 -3.37 4.92
N GLY A 592 -11.18 -4.46 5.68
CA GLY A 592 -10.19 -4.54 6.76
C GLY A 592 -8.75 -4.30 6.25
N ASP A 593 -8.34 -5.03 5.22
CA ASP A 593 -6.97 -4.98 4.65
C ASP A 593 -6.84 -4.07 3.42
N GLN A 594 -7.88 -3.29 3.13
CA GLN A 594 -7.92 -2.31 2.03
C GLN A 594 -7.67 -2.91 0.63
N ARG A 595 -7.94 -4.21 0.48
CA ARG A 595 -7.67 -4.94 -0.76
C ARG A 595 -8.97 -5.31 -1.45
N SER A 596 -8.96 -5.30 -2.77
CA SER A 596 -10.04 -5.87 -3.58
C SER A 596 -9.52 -7.03 -4.41
N VAL A 597 -10.20 -8.17 -4.37
CA VAL A 597 -9.88 -9.35 -5.16
C VAL A 597 -10.95 -9.50 -6.24
N SER A 598 -10.54 -9.55 -7.51
CA SER A 598 -11.46 -9.81 -8.62
C SER A 598 -11.97 -11.25 -8.55
N LEU A 599 -13.29 -11.42 -8.61
CA LEU A 599 -13.92 -12.74 -8.77
C LEU A 599 -14.20 -13.08 -10.24
N GLY A 600 -14.00 -12.12 -11.14
CA GLY A 600 -14.26 -12.27 -12.57
C GLY A 600 -15.49 -11.48 -13.05
N GLY A 601 -15.74 -11.57 -14.35
CA GLY A 601 -16.80 -10.84 -15.03
C GLY A 601 -17.80 -11.76 -15.74
N ALA A 602 -19.04 -11.30 -15.85
CA ALA A 602 -20.14 -12.01 -16.49
C ALA A 602 -21.06 -11.04 -17.25
N PRO A 603 -21.80 -11.51 -18.27
CA PRO A 603 -22.94 -10.77 -18.80
C PRO A 603 -23.95 -10.48 -17.69
N ALA A 604 -24.40 -9.23 -17.55
CA ALA A 604 -25.27 -8.82 -16.45
C ALA A 604 -26.61 -9.59 -16.43
N GLY A 605 -27.12 -9.97 -17.62
CA GLY A 605 -28.33 -10.78 -17.77
C GLY A 605 -28.22 -12.22 -17.26
N LEU A 606 -27.02 -12.72 -16.95
CA LEU A 606 -26.85 -14.05 -16.35
C LEU A 606 -27.44 -14.10 -14.93
N GLY A 607 -27.40 -12.99 -14.18
CA GLY A 607 -27.95 -12.87 -12.83
C GLY A 607 -27.12 -13.55 -11.74
N GLU A 608 -25.99 -14.15 -12.10
CA GLU A 608 -25.07 -14.81 -11.18
C GLU A 608 -23.64 -14.80 -11.74
N LEU A 609 -22.66 -14.94 -10.84
CA LEU A 609 -21.27 -15.21 -11.20
C LEU A 609 -20.97 -16.69 -10.89
N PRO A 610 -20.76 -17.54 -11.91
CA PRO A 610 -20.38 -18.93 -11.69
C PRO A 610 -19.00 -19.03 -11.03
N LEU A 611 -18.84 -19.90 -10.03
CA LEU A 611 -17.55 -20.26 -9.41
C LEU A 611 -16.82 -19.09 -8.73
N ALA A 612 -17.54 -18.31 -7.91
CA ALA A 612 -16.92 -17.33 -7.02
C ALA A 612 -16.44 -18.01 -5.72
N THR A 613 -15.15 -17.93 -5.41
CA THR A 613 -14.57 -18.50 -4.18
C THR A 613 -14.07 -17.43 -3.22
N ALA A 614 -14.16 -17.71 -1.93
CA ALA A 614 -13.60 -16.87 -0.89
C ALA A 614 -12.07 -16.83 -1.00
N PRO A 615 -11.46 -15.63 -1.07
CA PRO A 615 -10.01 -15.54 -1.15
C PRO A 615 -9.37 -15.99 0.19
N PHE A 616 -8.09 -16.37 0.15
CA PHE A 616 -7.34 -16.82 1.32
C PHE A 616 -6.91 -15.63 2.22
N PHE A 617 -7.88 -15.03 2.91
CA PHE A 617 -7.74 -13.92 3.88
C PHE A 617 -8.60 -14.14 5.13
N SER A 618 -8.24 -13.55 6.27
CA SER A 618 -8.99 -13.65 7.53
C SER A 618 -9.43 -12.27 7.95
N THR A 619 -10.71 -11.97 7.75
CA THR A 619 -11.28 -10.66 8.06
C THR A 619 -12.74 -10.74 8.47
N ASP A 620 -13.16 -9.85 9.38
CA ASP A 620 -14.58 -9.68 9.74
C ASP A 620 -15.34 -8.72 8.81
N THR A 621 -14.65 -8.01 7.92
CA THR A 621 -15.21 -6.91 7.14
C THR A 621 -14.99 -7.09 5.64
N ALA A 622 -15.45 -8.24 5.11
CA ALA A 622 -15.53 -8.50 3.69
C ALA A 622 -16.92 -8.14 3.12
N ARG A 623 -17.00 -7.73 1.85
CA ARG A 623 -18.27 -7.59 1.12
C ARG A 623 -18.07 -7.79 -0.38
N ILE A 624 -19.15 -8.11 -1.10
CA ILE A 624 -19.13 -8.14 -2.56
C ILE A 624 -19.38 -6.73 -3.09
N GLY A 625 -18.55 -6.31 -4.04
CA GLY A 625 -18.85 -5.15 -4.89
C GLY A 625 -18.99 -5.60 -6.33
N ILE A 626 -20.14 -5.30 -6.95
CA ILE A 626 -20.39 -5.51 -8.36
C ILE A 626 -20.27 -4.18 -9.09
N ARG A 627 -19.35 -4.14 -10.07
CA ARG A 627 -19.19 -3.03 -10.99
C ARG A 627 -20.00 -3.32 -12.25
N ILE A 628 -20.94 -2.45 -12.59
CA ILE A 628 -21.56 -2.43 -13.92
C ILE A 628 -20.57 -1.73 -14.86
N ASP A 629 -20.10 -2.47 -15.84
CA ASP A 629 -19.09 -2.03 -16.79
C ASP A 629 -19.75 -1.39 -18.02
N GLY A 630 -19.42 -0.13 -18.28
CA GLY A 630 -19.66 0.56 -19.54
C GLY A 630 -18.35 0.80 -20.29
N THR A 631 -18.16 2.00 -20.83
CA THR A 631 -16.90 2.41 -21.48
C THR A 631 -16.06 3.30 -20.57
N SER A 632 -14.75 3.02 -20.49
CA SER A 632 -13.75 3.78 -19.74
C SER A 632 -14.07 4.06 -18.27
N ASN A 633 -14.63 5.24 -17.97
CA ASN A 633 -15.05 5.69 -16.64
C ASN A 633 -16.58 5.73 -16.48
N ALA A 634 -17.33 5.18 -17.44
CA ALA A 634 -18.75 4.89 -17.30
C ALA A 634 -18.92 3.58 -16.54
N VAL A 635 -18.81 3.66 -15.21
CA VAL A 635 -18.98 2.53 -14.30
C VAL A 635 -19.97 2.88 -13.20
N LYS A 636 -20.61 1.87 -12.60
CA LYS A 636 -21.46 2.05 -11.41
C LYS A 636 -21.22 0.90 -10.43
N TRP A 637 -20.99 1.24 -9.16
CA TRP A 637 -20.72 0.26 -8.11
C TRP A 637 -21.94 0.02 -7.23
N VAL A 638 -22.20 -1.27 -6.96
CA VAL A 638 -23.20 -1.76 -6.01
C VAL A 638 -22.51 -2.71 -5.03
N PHE A 639 -22.76 -2.55 -3.74
CA PHE A 639 -22.14 -3.33 -2.68
C PHE A 639 -23.17 -4.17 -1.93
N SER A 640 -22.77 -5.36 -1.46
CA SER A 640 -23.55 -6.21 -0.57
C SER A 640 -23.43 -5.75 0.88
N ASP A 641 -24.19 -6.40 1.76
CA ASP A 641 -23.91 -6.38 3.20
C ASP A 641 -22.57 -7.07 3.51
N TYR A 642 -22.03 -6.77 4.68
CA TYR A 642 -20.77 -7.32 5.18
C TYR A 642 -20.90 -8.78 5.63
N PHE A 643 -19.86 -9.56 5.39
CA PHE A 643 -19.65 -10.92 5.86
C PHE A 643 -18.19 -11.08 6.33
N SER A 644 -17.89 -12.21 6.97
CA SER A 644 -16.54 -12.55 7.41
C SER A 644 -15.95 -13.70 6.59
N ILE A 645 -14.64 -13.68 6.40
CA ILE A 645 -13.87 -14.83 5.93
C ILE A 645 -12.97 -15.26 7.09
N ARG A 646 -13.06 -16.50 7.54
CA ARG A 646 -12.29 -16.99 8.69
C ARG A 646 -11.67 -18.36 8.40
N PRO A 647 -10.43 -18.62 8.86
CA PRO A 647 -9.83 -19.93 8.73
C PRO A 647 -10.65 -21.02 9.43
N ASP A 648 -10.31 -22.29 9.17
CA ASP A 648 -10.96 -23.40 9.85
C ASP A 648 -10.73 -23.28 11.37
N PRO A 649 -11.78 -23.31 12.21
CA PRO A 649 -11.65 -23.09 13.64
C PRO A 649 -10.79 -24.13 14.35
N ARG A 650 -10.53 -25.29 13.73
CA ARG A 650 -9.60 -26.31 14.25
C ARG A 650 -8.15 -25.82 14.30
N ILE A 651 -7.80 -24.76 13.58
CA ILE A 651 -6.52 -24.07 13.76
C ILE A 651 -6.34 -23.61 15.21
N GLY A 652 -7.41 -23.28 15.95
CA GLY A 652 -7.28 -22.95 17.38
C GLY A 652 -6.52 -21.65 17.65
N ASP A 653 -6.61 -20.70 16.71
CA ASP A 653 -6.03 -19.35 16.76
C ASP A 653 -7.18 -18.36 16.61
N THR A 654 -7.41 -17.50 17.61
CA THR A 654 -8.56 -16.58 17.59
C THR A 654 -8.20 -15.25 16.96
N PRO A 655 -9.07 -14.63 16.15
CA PRO A 655 -8.78 -13.32 15.62
C PRO A 655 -8.77 -12.26 16.74
N PRO A 656 -8.09 -11.12 16.53
CA PRO A 656 -7.98 -10.09 17.55
C PRO A 656 -9.35 -9.47 17.86
N VAL A 657 -9.47 -8.89 19.05
CA VAL A 657 -10.66 -8.12 19.48
C VAL A 657 -10.26 -6.65 19.57
N VAL A 658 -11.07 -5.77 18.98
CA VAL A 658 -10.86 -4.31 19.03
C VAL A 658 -12.16 -3.59 19.40
N THR A 659 -12.05 -2.48 20.11
CA THR A 659 -13.18 -1.62 20.48
C THR A 659 -12.78 -0.15 20.39
N LEU A 660 -13.49 0.59 19.55
CA LEU A 660 -13.37 2.06 19.50
C LEU A 660 -13.89 2.67 20.81
N LEU A 661 -13.14 3.59 21.40
CA LEU A 661 -13.53 4.35 22.60
C LEU A 661 -13.94 5.79 22.24
N SER A 662 -13.15 6.47 21.41
CA SER A 662 -13.42 7.82 20.90
C SER A 662 -13.07 7.89 19.41
N PRO A 663 -13.85 8.61 18.58
CA PRO A 663 -15.04 9.39 18.92
C PRO A 663 -16.26 8.58 19.38
N ALA A 664 -17.12 9.20 20.19
CA ALA A 664 -18.43 8.64 20.51
C ALA A 664 -19.48 8.99 19.44
N GLY A 665 -20.50 8.14 19.31
CA GLY A 665 -21.61 8.38 18.38
C GLY A 665 -22.33 9.70 18.69
N GLY A 666 -22.56 10.52 17.67
CA GLY A 666 -23.23 11.82 17.75
C GLY A 666 -22.34 12.99 18.17
N GLU A 667 -21.05 12.76 18.44
CA GLU A 667 -20.11 13.84 18.75
C GLU A 667 -19.95 14.85 17.61
N ARG A 668 -19.48 16.04 17.97
CA ARG A 668 -19.27 17.14 17.01
C ARG A 668 -17.88 17.71 17.19
N PHE A 669 -17.10 17.64 16.13
CA PHE A 669 -15.77 18.24 16.05
C PHE A 669 -15.76 19.42 15.09
N VAL A 670 -14.70 20.21 15.15
CA VAL A 670 -14.50 21.37 14.30
C VAL A 670 -13.51 21.02 13.18
N ALA A 671 -13.86 21.32 11.94
CA ALA A 671 -12.98 21.15 10.78
C ALA A 671 -11.69 21.96 10.96
N GLY A 672 -10.54 21.38 10.63
CA GLY A 672 -9.23 22.02 10.81
C GLY A 672 -8.64 21.83 12.20
N THR A 673 -9.22 20.96 13.03
CA THR A 673 -8.71 20.62 14.36
C THR A 673 -8.33 19.14 14.44
N THR A 674 -7.58 18.80 15.48
CA THR A 674 -7.22 17.42 15.80
C THR A 674 -8.37 16.73 16.52
N ILE A 675 -8.77 15.56 16.02
CA ILE A 675 -9.76 14.68 16.63
C ILE A 675 -9.01 13.53 17.31
N PRO A 676 -9.12 13.36 18.63
CA PRO A 676 -8.48 12.25 19.33
C PRO A 676 -9.25 10.95 19.07
N ILE A 677 -8.59 9.99 18.44
CA ILE A 677 -9.08 8.64 18.23
C ILE A 677 -8.44 7.76 19.29
N THR A 678 -9.24 6.97 20.02
CA THR A 678 -8.73 6.04 21.04
C THR A 678 -9.48 4.72 20.97
N TRP A 679 -8.78 3.62 21.26
CA TRP A 679 -9.33 2.27 21.22
C TRP A 679 -8.67 1.37 22.26
N MET A 680 -9.26 0.19 22.45
CA MET A 680 -8.64 -0.94 23.14
C MET A 680 -8.62 -2.13 22.20
N ALA A 681 -7.56 -2.94 22.26
CA ALA A 681 -7.49 -4.19 21.54
C ALA A 681 -6.74 -5.25 22.36
N SER A 682 -7.00 -6.52 22.04
CA SER A 682 -6.33 -7.68 22.62
C SER A 682 -6.37 -8.85 21.65
N ASP A 683 -5.42 -9.75 21.78
CA ASP A 683 -5.30 -10.97 20.99
C ASP A 683 -4.82 -12.11 21.91
N ASP A 684 -5.05 -13.38 21.54
CA ASP A 684 -4.59 -14.52 22.33
C ASP A 684 -3.09 -14.82 22.18
N GLU A 685 -2.46 -14.42 21.07
CA GLU A 685 -1.01 -14.45 20.91
C GLU A 685 -0.41 -13.05 21.08
N ALA A 686 -0.64 -12.18 20.10
CA ALA A 686 -0.14 -10.81 20.09
C ALA A 686 -0.72 -10.02 18.92
N LEU A 687 -0.87 -8.71 19.14
CA LEU A 687 -1.19 -7.77 18.08
C LEU A 687 0.06 -7.46 17.25
N ARG A 688 -0.13 -7.24 15.95
CA ARG A 688 0.90 -6.77 15.01
C ARG A 688 0.77 -5.28 14.76
N SER A 689 -0.42 -4.84 14.36
CA SER A 689 -0.61 -3.48 13.85
C SER A 689 -2.04 -2.99 13.92
N PHE A 690 -2.21 -1.69 13.68
CA PHE A 690 -3.51 -1.07 13.45
C PHE A 690 -3.55 -0.22 12.18
N ASP A 691 -4.65 -0.32 11.45
CA ASP A 691 -5.02 0.66 10.44
C ASP A 691 -6.22 1.48 10.93
N ILE A 692 -6.28 2.74 10.51
CA ILE A 692 -7.40 3.65 10.79
C ILE A 692 -7.98 4.16 9.48
N GLN A 693 -9.28 3.96 9.31
CA GLN A 693 -10.02 4.38 8.13
C GLN A 693 -11.18 5.31 8.51
N ALA A 694 -11.52 6.25 7.63
CA ALA A 694 -12.73 7.06 7.74
C ALA A 694 -13.64 6.93 6.52
N SER A 695 -14.94 6.92 6.79
CA SER A 695 -15.98 7.05 5.78
C SER A 695 -16.66 8.41 5.87
N TYR A 696 -16.96 8.97 4.71
CA TYR A 696 -17.64 10.27 4.53
C TYR A 696 -18.99 10.14 3.81
N ASP A 697 -19.43 8.92 3.55
CA ASP A 697 -20.60 8.57 2.73
C ASP A 697 -21.49 7.50 3.40
N GLY A 698 -21.49 7.47 4.73
CA GLY A 698 -22.32 6.57 5.53
C GLY A 698 -21.83 5.12 5.61
N GLY A 699 -20.53 4.89 5.39
CA GLY A 699 -19.90 3.57 5.41
C GLY A 699 -19.86 2.88 4.05
N ARG A 700 -20.22 3.58 2.96
CA ARG A 700 -20.17 3.00 1.61
C ARG A 700 -18.74 2.89 1.11
N THR A 701 -17.88 3.88 1.35
CA THR A 701 -16.44 3.88 1.05
C THR A 701 -15.62 4.26 2.27
N TRP A 702 -14.39 3.75 2.34
CA TRP A 702 -13.47 3.90 3.47
C TRP A 702 -12.11 4.38 2.98
N HIS A 703 -11.59 5.46 3.55
CA HIS A 703 -10.32 6.08 3.18
C HIS A 703 -9.34 6.01 4.33
N LEU A 704 -8.07 5.73 4.03
CA LEU A 704 -7.00 5.71 5.02
C LEU A 704 -6.84 7.05 5.75
N ILE A 705 -6.64 6.96 7.05
CA ILE A 705 -6.16 8.03 7.93
C ILE A 705 -4.77 7.70 8.47
N ALA A 706 -4.50 6.43 8.73
CA ALA A 706 -3.20 5.90 9.14
C ALA A 706 -3.13 4.41 8.80
N ASP A 707 -1.95 3.93 8.42
CA ASP A 707 -1.66 2.52 8.12
C ASP A 707 -0.49 2.00 8.97
N ASP A 708 -0.49 0.69 9.23
CA ASP A 708 0.59 -0.06 9.87
C ASP A 708 1.09 0.54 11.19
N LEU A 709 0.18 1.09 12.01
CA LEU A 709 0.52 1.64 13.32
C LEU A 709 1.01 0.51 14.24
N PRO A 710 2.03 0.74 15.09
CA PRO A 710 2.58 -0.29 15.97
C PRO A 710 1.55 -0.93 16.92
N ALA A 711 1.75 -2.21 17.26
CA ALA A 711 0.89 -3.03 18.11
C ALA A 711 0.55 -2.45 19.51
N ASP A 712 1.39 -1.57 20.05
CA ASP A 712 1.19 -0.92 21.36
C ASP A 712 0.45 0.42 21.27
N THR A 713 0.13 0.87 20.05
CA THR A 713 -0.64 2.10 19.82
C THR A 713 -2.08 1.92 20.28
N THR A 714 -2.57 2.85 21.10
CA THR A 714 -3.96 2.86 21.60
C THR A 714 -4.69 4.18 21.34
N SER A 715 -3.99 5.14 20.71
CA SER A 715 -4.51 6.45 20.38
C SER A 715 -3.85 7.02 19.13
N PHE A 716 -4.61 7.79 18.36
CA PHE A 716 -4.14 8.51 17.19
C PHE A 716 -4.78 9.91 17.12
N ASP A 717 -3.95 10.92 16.91
CA ASP A 717 -4.38 12.32 16.82
C ASP A 717 -4.68 12.69 15.36
N TRP A 718 -5.94 12.54 14.95
CA TRP A 718 -6.32 12.77 13.56
C TRP A 718 -6.49 14.25 13.24
N GLN A 719 -5.54 14.82 12.51
CA GLN A 719 -5.62 16.20 12.03
C GLN A 719 -6.56 16.33 10.83
N THR A 720 -7.72 16.95 11.04
CA THR A 720 -8.71 17.16 9.98
C THR A 720 -8.39 18.39 9.11
N ALA A 721 -8.84 18.37 7.87
CA ALA A 721 -8.73 19.52 6.97
C ALA A 721 -9.63 20.69 7.41
N PRO A 722 -9.16 21.95 7.32
CA PRO A 722 -10.04 23.11 7.38
C PRO A 722 -11.08 23.07 6.25
N GLY A 723 -12.34 23.39 6.55
CA GLY A 723 -13.37 23.34 5.51
C GLY A 723 -14.80 23.47 6.02
N THR A 724 -15.74 22.91 5.26
CA THR A 724 -17.16 22.90 5.62
C THR A 724 -17.53 21.75 6.56
N GLY A 725 -16.64 20.75 6.68
CA GLY A 725 -16.83 19.57 7.50
C GLY A 725 -17.72 18.51 6.84
N PHE A 726 -18.08 17.49 7.59
CA PHE A 726 -18.78 16.29 7.13
C PHE A 726 -19.91 15.97 8.12
N PRO A 727 -21.17 15.84 7.65
CA PRO A 727 -22.31 15.64 8.54
C PRO A 727 -22.42 14.22 9.11
N ASP A 728 -21.88 13.23 8.40
CA ASP A 728 -21.75 11.82 8.83
C ASP A 728 -20.31 11.40 8.55
N VAL A 729 -19.55 11.20 9.62
CA VAL A 729 -18.21 10.62 9.61
C VAL A 729 -18.25 9.39 10.47
N ARG A 730 -17.64 8.31 9.98
CA ARG A 730 -17.46 7.07 10.72
C ARG A 730 -16.00 6.70 10.68
N ILE A 731 -15.49 6.18 11.78
CA ILE A 731 -14.11 5.69 11.88
C ILE A 731 -14.15 4.18 12.06
N ARG A 732 -13.23 3.49 11.40
CA ARG A 732 -12.95 2.08 11.61
C ARG A 732 -11.51 1.94 12.07
N ILE A 733 -11.32 1.28 13.20
CA ILE A 733 -10.02 0.76 13.62
C ILE A 733 -9.98 -0.69 13.18
N VAL A 734 -8.93 -1.07 12.46
CA VAL A 734 -8.66 -2.46 12.08
C VAL A 734 -7.46 -2.90 12.89
N ALA A 735 -7.63 -3.91 13.74
CA ALA A 735 -6.55 -4.55 14.47
C ALA A 735 -6.15 -5.83 13.75
N THR A 736 -4.84 -6.02 13.58
CA THR A 736 -4.28 -7.21 12.91
C THR A 736 -3.34 -7.92 13.89
N ASP A 737 -3.47 -9.24 14.02
CA ASP A 737 -2.58 -10.08 14.82
C ASP A 737 -1.29 -10.47 14.06
N LEU A 738 -0.41 -11.23 14.71
CA LEU A 738 0.83 -11.71 14.08
C LEU A 738 0.59 -12.61 12.87
N ARG A 739 -0.52 -13.35 12.83
CA ARG A 739 -0.88 -14.29 11.75
C ARG A 739 -1.74 -13.65 10.67
N PHE A 740 -1.82 -12.32 10.67
CA PHE A 740 -2.59 -11.51 9.74
C PHE A 740 -4.09 -11.81 9.75
N GLN A 741 -4.65 -12.34 10.86
CA GLN A 741 -6.09 -12.21 11.06
C GLN A 741 -6.40 -10.80 11.54
N ASN A 742 -7.47 -10.22 11.01
CA ASN A 742 -7.92 -8.91 11.46
C ASN A 742 -9.35 -8.93 12.01
N SER A 743 -9.63 -7.94 12.83
CA SER A 743 -10.98 -7.56 13.23
C SER A 743 -11.08 -6.04 13.30
N SER A 744 -12.29 -5.51 13.22
CA SER A 744 -12.50 -4.07 13.15
C SER A 744 -13.63 -3.55 14.03
N ALA A 745 -13.53 -2.28 14.43
CA ALA A 745 -14.54 -1.63 15.27
C ALA A 745 -14.77 -0.16 14.91
N GLY A 746 -15.99 0.32 15.20
CA GLY A 746 -16.36 1.74 15.10
C GLY A 746 -17.21 2.12 13.89
N ALA A 747 -17.37 1.22 12.91
CA ALA A 747 -18.03 1.53 11.63
C ALA A 747 -19.53 1.88 11.76
N ASP A 748 -20.14 1.57 12.90
CA ASP A 748 -21.52 1.88 13.26
C ASP A 748 -21.66 3.24 13.98
N ARG A 749 -20.55 3.87 14.40
CA ARG A 749 -20.54 5.13 15.16
C ARG A 749 -20.37 6.34 14.25
N ALA A 750 -21.51 6.94 13.89
CA ALA A 750 -21.53 8.22 13.19
C ALA A 750 -21.31 9.41 14.14
N PHE A 751 -20.42 10.32 13.78
CA PHE A 751 -20.24 11.64 14.38
C PHE A 751 -20.16 12.70 13.27
N SER A 752 -20.00 13.97 13.62
CA SER A 752 -19.91 15.04 12.62
C SER A 752 -18.67 15.91 12.80
N ILE A 753 -18.12 16.35 11.67
CA ILE A 753 -17.14 17.41 11.60
C ILE A 753 -17.88 18.63 11.06
N THR A 754 -17.81 19.76 11.74
CA THR A 754 -18.55 20.96 11.38
C THR A 754 -17.60 22.10 11.08
N ARG A 755 -18.02 23.02 10.22
CA ARG A 755 -17.24 24.24 9.94
C ARG A 755 -16.91 24.96 11.25
N ALA A 756 -15.67 25.42 11.39
CA ALA A 756 -15.29 26.31 12.48
C ALA A 756 -16.22 27.53 12.55
N GLU A 757 -16.81 27.77 13.73
CA GLU A 757 -17.53 29.02 13.96
C GLU A 757 -16.54 30.18 13.79
N GLN A 758 -16.78 31.01 12.77
CA GLN A 758 -15.93 32.15 12.50
C GLN A 758 -16.15 33.19 13.59
N GLN A 759 -15.19 33.36 14.51
CA GLN A 759 -15.29 34.35 15.58
C GLN A 759 -15.51 35.74 14.96
N VAL A 760 -16.62 36.40 15.31
CA VAL A 760 -16.93 37.76 14.84
C VAL A 760 -16.68 38.79 15.94
N PHE A 761 -16.14 39.93 15.56
CA PHE A 761 -15.94 41.07 16.44
C PHE A 761 -16.76 42.27 15.97
N SER A 762 -17.31 43.01 16.92
CA SER A 762 -18.09 44.22 16.64
C SER A 762 -17.18 45.43 16.45
N LEU A 763 -17.40 46.18 15.37
CA LEU A 763 -16.85 47.52 15.15
C LEU A 763 -17.94 48.55 15.42
N PHE A 764 -17.68 49.44 16.37
CA PHE A 764 -18.57 50.54 16.71
C PHE A 764 -18.00 51.88 16.26
N THR A 765 -18.81 52.68 15.55
CA THR A 765 -18.41 53.98 15.01
C THR A 765 -19.24 55.12 15.59
N ARG A 766 -18.60 56.21 16.03
CA ARG A 766 -19.29 57.46 16.43
C ARG A 766 -18.92 58.61 15.52
N VAL A 767 -19.91 59.45 15.19
CA VAL A 767 -19.72 60.70 14.43
C VAL A 767 -19.99 61.89 15.34
N ARG A 768 -19.04 62.84 15.40
CA ARG A 768 -19.21 64.14 16.06
C ARG A 768 -19.19 65.23 14.99
N GLY A 769 -20.20 66.09 14.97
CA GLY A 769 -20.40 67.09 13.90
C GLY A 769 -21.20 66.51 12.72
N ARG A 770 -21.33 67.27 11.62
CA ARG A 770 -22.07 66.81 10.43
C ARG A 770 -21.15 66.21 9.37
N GLY A 771 -21.30 64.90 9.17
CA GLY A 771 -20.61 64.13 8.14
C GLY A 771 -21.09 62.68 8.13
N ARG A 772 -20.71 61.93 7.11
CA ARG A 772 -21.03 60.51 6.93
C ARG A 772 -19.79 59.66 7.18
N VAL A 773 -19.95 58.45 7.72
CA VAL A 773 -18.89 57.44 7.80
C VAL A 773 -19.37 56.14 7.18
N THR A 774 -18.58 55.55 6.29
CA THR A 774 -18.86 54.27 5.64
C THR A 774 -17.68 53.30 5.73
N SER A 775 -17.93 52.00 5.65
CA SER A 775 -16.87 50.96 5.66
C SER A 775 -16.82 50.09 4.40
N THR A 776 -15.66 49.49 4.17
CA THR A 776 -15.42 48.36 3.26
C THR A 776 -14.65 47.27 4.02
N PRO A 777 -15.17 46.03 4.16
CA PRO A 777 -16.47 45.54 3.72
C PRO A 777 -17.65 46.34 4.29
N VAL A 778 -18.79 46.32 3.58
CA VAL A 778 -19.98 47.08 3.97
C VAL A 778 -20.48 46.65 5.35
N GLY A 779 -20.86 47.61 6.18
CA GLY A 779 -21.44 47.34 7.51
C GLY A 779 -21.62 48.60 8.35
N ILE A 780 -20.73 49.59 8.22
CA ILE A 780 -20.88 50.91 8.84
C ILE A 780 -21.45 51.91 7.83
N ARG A 781 -22.49 52.65 8.21
CA ARG A 781 -23.14 53.76 7.49
C ARG A 781 -23.68 54.80 8.47
N CYS A 782 -22.79 55.54 9.15
CA CYS A 782 -23.19 56.63 10.06
C CYS A 782 -23.47 57.95 9.31
N PRO A 783 -24.44 58.78 9.76
CA PRO A 783 -25.45 58.48 10.76
C PRO A 783 -26.46 57.44 10.25
N GLY A 784 -26.94 56.55 11.12
CA GLY A 784 -27.69 55.35 10.75
C GLY A 784 -27.07 54.12 11.41
N ASP A 785 -26.63 53.15 10.61
CA ASP A 785 -26.01 51.90 11.06
C ASP A 785 -24.56 52.13 11.49
N CYS A 786 -24.35 52.35 12.78
CA CYS A 786 -23.04 52.69 13.33
C CYS A 786 -22.32 51.51 14.00
N THR A 787 -22.87 50.31 13.92
CA THR A 787 -22.31 49.09 14.48
C THR A 787 -22.41 47.97 13.45
N ALA A 788 -21.34 47.21 13.26
CA ALA A 788 -21.36 46.00 12.43
C ALA A 788 -20.39 44.95 12.98
N ALA A 789 -20.73 43.68 12.79
CA ALA A 789 -19.88 42.54 13.13
C ALA A 789 -19.06 42.12 11.90
N TYR A 790 -17.79 41.81 12.12
CA TYR A 790 -16.86 41.36 11.10
C TYR A 790 -16.10 40.13 11.60
N PRO A 791 -15.78 39.15 10.74
CA PRO A 791 -14.90 38.05 11.12
C PRO A 791 -13.57 38.51 11.70
N GLN A 792 -13.01 37.71 12.61
CA GLN A 792 -11.65 37.88 13.12
C GLN A 792 -10.66 38.01 11.97
N GLY A 793 -9.70 38.93 12.11
CA GLY A 793 -8.68 39.21 11.10
C GLY A 793 -9.14 40.13 9.97
N THR A 794 -10.44 40.38 9.79
CA THR A 794 -10.95 41.27 8.72
C THR A 794 -10.30 42.64 8.79
N LEU A 795 -9.80 43.12 7.66
CA LEU A 795 -9.33 44.49 7.47
C LEU A 795 -10.52 45.37 7.06
N VAL A 796 -11.00 46.22 7.96
CA VAL A 796 -12.13 47.11 7.72
C VAL A 796 -11.64 48.52 7.43
N ALA A 797 -11.80 48.97 6.19
CA ALA A 797 -11.46 50.32 5.74
C ALA A 797 -12.62 51.29 5.98
N ILE A 798 -12.46 52.26 6.87
CA ILE A 798 -13.49 53.22 7.26
C ILE A 798 -13.18 54.61 6.69
N THR A 799 -14.12 55.18 5.93
CA THR A 799 -13.99 56.47 5.23
C THR A 799 -14.96 57.51 5.79
N ALA A 800 -14.50 58.76 5.96
CA ALA A 800 -15.30 59.86 6.47
C ALA A 800 -15.55 60.92 5.39
N THR A 801 -16.81 61.30 5.19
CA THR A 801 -17.21 62.33 4.21
C THR A 801 -17.87 63.51 4.94
N PRO A 802 -17.22 64.70 5.01
CA PRO A 802 -17.83 65.87 5.64
C PRO A 802 -19.11 66.31 4.92
N ALA A 803 -20.11 66.77 5.66
CA ALA A 803 -21.29 67.40 5.07
C ALA A 803 -20.95 68.80 4.51
N ARG A 804 -21.84 69.36 3.67
CA ARG A 804 -21.70 70.73 3.15
C ARG A 804 -21.54 71.73 4.31
N GLY A 805 -20.52 72.59 4.22
CA GLY A 805 -20.18 73.55 5.28
C GLY A 805 -19.33 73.00 6.42
N TRP A 806 -18.93 71.73 6.39
CA TRP A 806 -18.07 71.09 7.39
C TRP A 806 -16.73 70.64 6.81
N ARG A 807 -15.74 70.42 7.67
CA ARG A 807 -14.47 69.77 7.32
C ARG A 807 -14.14 68.67 8.31
N PHE A 808 -13.44 67.64 7.84
CA PHE A 808 -12.93 66.58 8.69
C PHE A 808 -11.80 67.14 9.58
N LEU A 809 -11.87 66.89 10.88
CA LEU A 809 -10.84 67.29 11.85
C LEU A 809 -9.86 66.15 12.12
N GLY A 810 -10.36 64.93 12.24
CA GLY A 810 -9.54 63.76 12.53
C GLY A 810 -10.34 62.58 13.07
N TRP A 811 -9.68 61.44 13.10
CA TRP A 811 -10.18 60.20 13.66
C TRP A 811 -9.79 60.03 15.14
N GLY A 812 -10.56 59.22 15.87
CA GLY A 812 -10.29 58.76 17.24
C GLY A 812 -10.59 57.27 17.41
N GLY A 813 -10.31 56.71 18.59
CA GLY A 813 -10.40 55.27 18.83
C GLY A 813 -9.27 54.52 18.12
N SER A 814 -9.56 53.37 17.51
CA SER A 814 -8.61 52.54 16.74
C SER A 814 -7.95 53.28 15.57
N CYS A 815 -8.47 54.44 15.17
CA CYS A 815 -7.96 55.27 14.08
C CYS A 815 -7.29 56.58 14.56
N ARG A 816 -6.99 56.72 15.86
CA ARG A 816 -6.44 57.97 16.43
C ARG A 816 -5.14 58.37 15.72
N GLY A 817 -5.01 59.66 15.41
CA GLY A 817 -3.80 60.25 14.81
C GLY A 817 -3.93 60.52 13.30
N ILE A 818 -4.89 59.88 12.63
CA ILE A 818 -5.16 60.10 11.20
C ILE A 818 -5.98 61.39 11.04
N ARG A 819 -5.43 62.36 10.31
CA ARG A 819 -6.05 63.69 10.06
C ARG A 819 -6.71 63.81 8.68
N THR A 820 -6.63 62.77 7.86
CA THR A 820 -7.25 62.73 6.52
C THR A 820 -8.58 61.97 6.53
N PRO A 821 -9.56 62.38 5.71
CA PRO A 821 -10.84 61.65 5.56
C PRO A 821 -10.74 60.30 4.82
N LYS A 822 -9.57 60.03 4.20
CA LYS A 822 -9.19 58.76 3.52
C LYS A 822 -9.23 57.55 4.48
N PRO A 823 -9.33 56.32 3.95
CA PRO A 823 -9.70 55.17 4.77
C PRO A 823 -8.71 54.93 5.91
N CYS A 824 -9.24 54.83 7.13
CA CYS A 824 -8.56 54.19 8.24
C CYS A 824 -8.81 52.68 8.16
N VAL A 825 -7.75 51.87 8.09
CA VAL A 825 -7.88 50.40 8.08
C VAL A 825 -7.77 49.87 9.50
N VAL A 826 -8.80 49.15 9.94
CA VAL A 826 -8.88 48.53 11.27
C VAL A 826 -8.85 47.01 11.12
N THR A 827 -7.86 46.36 11.73
CA THR A 827 -7.83 44.88 11.82
C THR A 827 -8.67 44.40 13.01
N MET A 828 -9.65 43.54 12.73
CA MET A 828 -10.59 42.99 13.72
C MET A 828 -9.98 41.84 14.50
N LYS A 829 -9.13 42.14 15.49
CA LYS A 829 -8.55 41.17 16.44
C LYS A 829 -9.28 41.14 17.80
N GLY A 830 -10.45 41.77 17.86
CA GLY A 830 -11.23 42.04 19.07
C GLY A 830 -12.29 43.12 18.77
N ASN A 831 -13.21 43.40 19.70
CA ASN A 831 -14.16 44.51 19.54
C ASN A 831 -13.42 45.85 19.39
N ARG A 832 -13.80 46.67 18.40
CA ARG A 832 -13.11 47.93 18.06
C ARG A 832 -14.05 49.13 18.09
N PHE A 833 -13.48 50.30 18.37
CA PHE A 833 -14.20 51.57 18.38
C PHE A 833 -13.49 52.62 17.53
N VAL A 834 -14.23 53.33 16.67
CA VAL A 834 -13.71 54.45 15.87
C VAL A 834 -14.60 55.69 16.03
N ARG A 835 -13.98 56.88 16.01
CA ARG A 835 -14.70 58.16 16.07
C ARG A 835 -14.27 59.10 14.96
N ALA A 836 -15.21 59.56 14.12
CA ALA A 836 -14.97 60.65 13.17
C ALA A 836 -15.38 61.99 13.78
N VAL A 837 -14.50 62.99 13.71
CA VAL A 837 -14.82 64.35 14.16
C VAL A 837 -14.82 65.31 12.98
N PHE A 838 -15.94 66.00 12.79
CA PHE A 838 -16.14 67.06 11.81
C PHE A 838 -16.36 68.39 12.54
N ILE A 839 -15.88 69.49 11.98
CA ILE A 839 -16.11 70.85 12.49
C ILE A 839 -16.57 71.79 11.37
N PRO A 840 -17.34 72.86 11.67
CA PRO A 840 -17.78 73.83 10.67
C PRO A 840 -16.58 74.48 9.96
N ARG A 841 -16.72 74.76 8.67
CA ARG A 841 -15.77 75.62 7.94
C ARG A 841 -15.99 77.05 8.41
N ARG A 842 -14.96 77.71 8.96
CA ARG A 842 -15.03 79.15 9.27
C ARG A 842 -15.06 79.90 7.93
N THR A 843 -16.15 80.57 7.64
CA THR A 843 -16.19 81.63 6.62
C THR A 843 -15.50 82.86 7.21
N ILE A 844 -14.41 83.30 6.59
CA ILE A 844 -13.91 84.65 6.81
C ILE A 844 -14.80 85.54 5.95
N GLN A 845 -15.69 86.31 6.58
CA GLN A 845 -16.24 87.50 5.92
C GLN A 845 -15.10 88.51 5.87
N ALA A 846 -14.61 88.80 4.66
CA ALA A 846 -13.77 89.99 4.45
C ALA A 846 -14.62 91.23 4.77
N PRO A 847 -14.05 92.24 5.46
CA PRO A 847 -14.77 93.44 5.88
C PRO A 847 -15.37 94.21 4.70
#